data_AF-A0A3B5ZXI9-F1
#
_entry.id   AF-A0A3B5ZXI9-F1
#
_cell.length_a   1.000
_cell.length_b   1.000
_cell.length_c   1.000
_cell.angle_alpha   90.00
_cell.angle_beta   90.00
_cell.angle_gamma   90.00
#
_symmetry.space_group_name_H-M   'P 1'
#
loop_
_entity.id
_entity.type
_entity.pdbx_description
1 polymer ?
#
loop_
_entity_poly.entity_id
_entity_poly.type
_entity_poly.pdbx_seq_one_letter_code
_entity_poly.pdbx_strand_id
1 'polypeptide(L)'
;MPSVSRAVCVQRPTTSGGGRSREAARSVAAPRARQAKSKAVTHPARGRHCSPPNAVAAPMPATKKRVFHFGKGKSEGNKAMKDLLGGKGANLAEMASIGLSVPPGFTVSTEACEQYQAAGRALPPGLWEETLEGLRWVEEYMGARLGDPARPLLLSVRSGAAVSMPGMMDTVLNLGLNDEVAAGLAAKSGDRFAYDSYRRFLDMFGNVVMDIPHALFEEKLEAMKAAKGVDNDTDLTANDLRELVGQYKNVYVEAKGEQFPSDPKRQLQLAVLAVFDSWDSPRANKYRSINQITGLRGTAVNVQCMVFGNMGNTSGTGVLFTRNPSTGEKKLYGEFLVNAQGEDVVAGIRTPEDLDAMRDHMPEAYAELVENCEILESHYKEMMDIEFTVQENRLWMLQCRSGKRTGTGAVKIAVDMVNEALVDRNTAIKMVEPGHLDQLLHPQFANPEAASYKGKVITTGLPASPGAAVGQIVFTAEDAEAWHAQGKSAILVRTETSPEDVGGMHAAAGILTARGGMTSHAAVVARGWGKCCVSGCSSIRVNEIEKVVAIEDKMLYEGDWISLNGSTGEVILGKQPLSPPALSADLETFMSWVDEVRQLKVMANADTPGDALAARKNGAEGIGLCRTEHMFFASDERIKAVRQMIMAPTVELRQKALDRLLPYQRSDFEGIFRAMDGLPVTIRLLDPPLHEFLPEGHVEDIVRELCAETGAAEDDVLARMEKLSEVNPMLGFRGCRLGISYPELTEMQARAIFEAAISMTNQGIQVFPEIMVPLVGTPQELGHQVALIRQIANNVFTNMGKTIDYKVGTMIEIPRAALVADEIAEQAEFFSFGTNDLTQMTFGYSRDDVGKFLPIYLAQGILQHDPFEVLDQRGVGELVKIATERGRKARPNLKVGICGEHGGEPSSVAFFAKAGLDYVSCSPFRVPIARLAAAQVLV
;
A
#
# COMPACT_ATOMS: atom_id res chain seq x y z
N MET A 1 31.85 49.73 11.64
CA MET A 1 31.05 50.96 11.84
C MET A 1 29.60 50.53 12.08
N PRO A 2 28.79 51.24 12.88
CA PRO A 2 27.40 50.86 13.20
C PRO A 2 26.45 51.15 12.01
N SER A 3 25.28 50.53 11.87
CA SER A 3 24.12 50.55 12.78
C SER A 3 23.02 49.60 12.25
N VAL A 4 21.98 49.15 12.97
CA VAL A 4 21.67 49.14 14.42
C VAL A 4 20.77 47.92 14.69
N SER A 5 20.81 47.35 15.89
CA SER A 5 19.83 46.37 16.37
C SER A 5 19.74 46.40 17.91
N ARG A 6 18.53 46.27 18.48
CA ARG A 6 18.28 45.92 19.89
C ARG A 6 16.80 45.59 20.17
N ALA A 7 16.56 44.87 21.26
CA ALA A 7 15.25 44.38 21.69
C ALA A 7 15.19 44.24 23.24
N VAL A 8 14.08 43.65 23.74
CA VAL A 8 13.92 42.99 25.08
C VAL A 8 13.45 43.83 26.30
N CYS A 9 12.52 43.22 27.07
CA CYS A 9 12.00 43.45 28.45
C CYS A 9 11.42 44.83 28.86
N VAL A 10 10.14 44.97 29.24
CA VAL A 10 9.38 44.40 30.39
C VAL A 10 9.66 45.06 31.76
N GLN A 11 8.53 45.41 32.44
CA GLN A 11 8.32 45.80 33.86
C GLN A 11 8.30 47.30 34.29
N ARG A 12 7.54 47.50 35.38
CA ARG A 12 7.02 48.73 36.05
C ARG A 12 7.87 49.04 37.33
N PRO A 13 7.68 50.12 38.17
CA PRO A 13 6.43 50.85 38.44
C PRO A 13 6.46 52.35 38.90
N THR A 14 5.25 52.92 39.16
CA THR A 14 4.95 54.20 39.87
C THR A 14 5.44 55.50 39.20
N THR A 15 4.92 56.71 39.44
CA THR A 15 3.99 57.31 40.44
C THR A 15 2.87 58.14 39.76
N SER A 16 2.14 59.06 40.43
CA SER A 16 0.99 58.79 41.32
C SER A 16 0.08 60.03 41.53
N GLY A 17 -1.26 59.89 41.45
CA GLY A 17 -2.26 60.90 41.87
C GLY A 17 -3.37 61.19 40.83
N GLY A 18 -4.60 61.54 41.20
CA GLY A 18 -5.22 61.55 42.53
C GLY A 18 -6.58 62.30 42.55
N GLY A 19 -7.65 61.69 43.08
CA GLY A 19 -8.98 62.33 43.11
C GLY A 19 -10.10 61.61 43.86
N ARG A 20 -10.43 62.13 45.06
CA ARG A 20 -11.71 62.01 45.82
C ARG A 20 -12.15 60.64 46.38
N SER A 21 -12.01 60.53 47.71
CA SER A 21 -12.93 59.98 48.75
C SER A 21 -13.58 58.58 48.59
N ARG A 22 -13.48 57.61 49.53
CA ARG A 22 -13.81 57.63 51.00
C ARG A 22 -15.33 57.75 51.29
N GLU A 23 -16.01 56.98 52.17
CA GLU A 23 -15.72 55.85 53.10
C GLU A 23 -17.03 55.01 53.27
N ALA A 24 -17.12 53.77 53.79
CA ALA A 24 -16.20 52.62 54.00
C ALA A 24 -16.99 51.39 54.53
N ALA A 25 -16.29 50.37 55.06
CA ALA A 25 -16.74 49.35 56.04
C ALA A 25 -17.74 48.21 55.69
N ARG A 26 -17.16 47.01 55.51
CA ARG A 26 -17.58 45.68 56.09
C ARG A 26 -19.03 45.13 55.92
N SER A 27 -19.09 44.04 55.16
CA SER A 27 -19.52 42.67 55.59
C SER A 27 -20.96 42.15 55.37
N VAL A 28 -21.03 40.80 55.32
CA VAL A 28 -22.18 39.88 55.47
C VAL A 28 -23.15 39.66 54.29
N ALA A 29 -23.35 38.35 54.00
CA ALA A 29 -24.46 37.67 53.32
C ALA A 29 -24.86 38.02 51.86
N ALA A 30 -24.98 36.96 51.06
CA ALA A 30 -25.92 36.91 49.94
C ALA A 30 -27.27 36.34 50.42
N PRO A 31 -28.40 36.81 49.85
CA PRO A 31 -29.53 35.90 49.67
C PRO A 31 -30.26 36.04 48.31
N ARG A 32 -30.41 34.87 47.67
CA ARG A 32 -31.53 34.35 46.86
C ARG A 32 -32.56 35.33 46.24
N ALA A 33 -32.88 35.04 44.97
CA ALA A 33 -34.12 35.42 44.31
C ALA A 33 -35.40 34.92 45.04
N ARG A 34 -36.57 35.51 44.71
CA ARG A 34 -37.89 35.07 45.17
C ARG A 34 -38.79 34.61 44.01
N GLN A 35 -39.58 33.59 44.29
CA GLN A 35 -40.57 32.97 43.38
C GLN A 35 -41.99 33.53 43.60
N ALA A 36 -42.96 33.13 42.78
CA ALA A 36 -44.38 33.13 43.16
C ALA A 36 -45.19 32.00 42.47
N LYS A 37 -46.19 31.48 43.20
CA LYS A 37 -47.19 30.42 42.86
C LYS A 37 -46.64 28.97 42.97
N SER A 38 -46.91 28.15 44.00
CA SER A 38 -48.15 27.70 44.73
C SER A 38 -48.96 26.65 43.96
N LYS A 39 -49.45 25.52 44.51
CA LYS A 39 -49.79 25.09 45.90
C LYS A 39 -49.29 23.63 46.14
N ALA A 40 -48.80 23.18 47.30
CA ALA A 40 -49.46 22.80 48.58
C ALA A 40 -50.50 21.66 48.45
N VAL A 41 -50.60 20.64 49.33
CA VAL A 41 -49.99 20.36 50.68
C VAL A 41 -49.38 18.92 50.69
N THR A 42 -49.06 18.12 51.75
CA THR A 42 -49.35 18.04 53.20
C THR A 42 -48.17 17.37 54.00
N HIS A 43 -48.43 16.72 55.16
CA HIS A 43 -47.49 16.09 56.14
C HIS A 43 -48.26 14.99 56.95
N PRO A 44 -47.70 14.22 57.94
CA PRO A 44 -46.31 14.11 58.47
C PRO A 44 -45.77 12.65 58.68
N ALA A 45 -44.53 12.54 59.20
CA ALA A 45 -44.16 11.83 60.45
C ALA A 45 -43.08 10.72 60.42
N ARG A 46 -42.09 10.89 61.34
CA ARG A 46 -41.17 9.90 61.96
C ARG A 46 -40.19 9.15 61.04
N GLY A 47 -38.94 9.06 61.48
CA GLY A 47 -37.87 8.31 60.79
C GLY A 47 -37.05 7.43 61.73
N ARG A 48 -36.08 6.72 61.15
CA ARG A 48 -34.94 6.04 61.81
C ARG A 48 -33.72 6.20 60.90
N HIS A 49 -32.52 6.21 61.48
CA HIS A 49 -31.29 6.05 60.69
C HIS A 49 -31.16 4.60 60.22
N CYS A 50 -30.90 4.42 58.93
CA CYS A 50 -30.25 3.26 58.37
C CYS A 50 -29.10 3.75 57.48
N SER A 51 -27.97 3.05 57.49
CA SER A 51 -26.83 3.30 56.61
C SER A 51 -27.24 3.15 55.12
N PRO A 52 -26.56 3.81 54.17
CA PRO A 52 -26.78 3.54 52.76
C PRO A 52 -26.51 2.04 52.48
N PRO A 53 -27.34 1.39 51.64
CA PRO A 53 -27.12 -0.02 51.30
C PRO A 53 -25.84 -0.18 50.49
N ASN A 54 -25.15 -1.32 50.68
CA ASN A 54 -23.99 -1.67 49.87
C ASN A 54 -24.35 -1.60 48.38
N ALA A 55 -23.52 -0.97 47.58
CA ALA A 55 -23.62 -1.03 46.13
C ALA A 55 -23.45 -2.50 45.70
N VAL A 56 -24.53 -3.11 45.22
CA VAL A 56 -24.46 -4.43 44.59
C VAL A 56 -23.63 -4.25 43.33
N ALA A 57 -22.45 -4.87 43.31
CA ALA A 57 -21.58 -4.85 42.13
C ALA A 57 -22.35 -5.37 40.92
N ALA A 58 -22.25 -4.67 39.79
CA ALA A 58 -22.75 -5.20 38.53
C ALA A 58 -22.07 -6.56 38.26
N PRO A 59 -22.77 -7.55 37.68
CA PRO A 59 -22.13 -8.81 37.30
C PRO A 59 -20.94 -8.50 36.39
N MET A 60 -19.75 -8.96 36.76
CA MET A 60 -18.61 -8.85 35.86
C MET A 60 -18.94 -9.58 34.56
N PRO A 61 -18.60 -9.02 33.38
CA PRO A 61 -18.69 -9.76 32.14
C PRO A 61 -17.93 -11.08 32.28
N ALA A 62 -18.52 -12.18 31.83
CA ALA A 62 -17.85 -13.47 31.85
C ALA A 62 -16.51 -13.34 31.11
N THR A 63 -15.41 -13.64 31.80
CA THR A 63 -14.06 -13.41 31.29
C THR A 63 -13.84 -14.25 30.04
N LYS A 64 -13.84 -13.58 28.87
CA LYS A 64 -13.38 -14.21 27.62
C LYS A 64 -11.97 -14.76 27.85
N LYS A 65 -11.72 -15.97 27.36
CA LYS A 65 -10.40 -16.58 27.34
C LYS A 65 -9.45 -15.74 26.48
N ARG A 66 -8.28 -15.39 27.02
CA ARG A 66 -7.29 -14.49 26.36
C ARG A 66 -6.01 -15.20 25.96
N VAL A 67 -5.71 -16.37 26.53
CA VAL A 67 -4.53 -17.21 26.24
C VAL A 67 -4.97 -18.54 25.61
N PHE A 68 -4.32 -19.00 24.55
CA PHE A 68 -4.71 -20.19 23.77
C PHE A 68 -3.50 -21.09 23.52
N HIS A 69 -3.52 -22.36 23.93
CA HIS A 69 -2.35 -23.26 23.83
C HIS A 69 -2.31 -24.12 22.55
N PHE A 70 -1.11 -24.43 22.06
CA PHE A 70 -0.86 -25.22 20.85
C PHE A 70 0.36 -26.16 20.98
N GLY A 71 0.34 -27.31 20.28
CA GLY A 71 1.44 -28.26 20.15
C GLY A 71 1.03 -29.48 19.31
N LYS A 72 1.96 -30.34 18.87
CA LYS A 72 1.67 -31.46 17.93
C LYS A 72 0.41 -32.25 18.32
N GLY A 73 -0.63 -32.17 17.48
CA GLY A 73 -1.94 -32.84 17.65
C GLY A 73 -2.92 -32.18 18.64
N LYS A 74 -2.64 -30.98 19.16
CA LYS A 74 -3.48 -30.27 20.15
C LYS A 74 -3.46 -28.75 19.92
N SER A 75 -4.62 -28.14 19.76
CA SER A 75 -4.76 -26.68 19.62
C SER A 75 -6.10 -26.19 20.14
N GLU A 76 -6.12 -24.97 20.69
CA GLU A 76 -7.34 -24.23 21.04
C GLU A 76 -7.69 -23.13 20.01
N GLY A 77 -6.82 -22.92 19.02
CA GLY A 77 -7.02 -22.00 17.90
C GLY A 77 -7.07 -22.72 16.55
N ASN A 78 -7.30 -21.97 15.48
CA ASN A 78 -7.30 -22.43 14.09
C ASN A 78 -7.04 -21.26 13.12
N LYS A 79 -6.84 -21.57 11.82
CA LYS A 79 -6.51 -20.58 10.78
C LYS A 79 -7.54 -19.47 10.53
N ALA A 80 -8.78 -19.61 11.03
CA ALA A 80 -9.79 -18.56 10.92
C ALA A 80 -9.68 -17.48 12.01
N MET A 81 -9.01 -17.76 13.13
CA MET A 81 -8.93 -16.86 14.29
C MET A 81 -7.86 -15.76 14.17
N LYS A 82 -7.51 -15.33 12.94
CA LYS A 82 -6.44 -14.35 12.66
C LYS A 82 -6.63 -13.02 13.39
N ASP A 83 -7.88 -12.55 13.51
CA ASP A 83 -8.20 -11.30 14.21
C ASP A 83 -7.89 -11.36 15.71
N LEU A 84 -7.95 -12.55 16.32
CA LEU A 84 -7.77 -12.77 17.76
C LEU A 84 -6.35 -13.26 18.12
N LEU A 85 -5.77 -14.13 17.29
CA LEU A 85 -4.47 -14.80 17.54
C LEU A 85 -3.32 -14.22 16.70
N GLY A 86 -3.62 -13.26 15.82
CA GLY A 86 -2.72 -12.83 14.75
C GLY A 86 -2.54 -13.90 13.67
N GLY A 87 -1.93 -13.53 12.55
CA GLY A 87 -1.61 -14.46 11.47
C GLY A 87 -0.65 -15.57 11.92
N LYS A 88 0.37 -15.24 12.73
CA LYS A 88 1.31 -16.22 13.27
C LYS A 88 0.64 -17.22 14.23
N GLY A 89 -0.13 -16.74 15.21
CA GLY A 89 -0.78 -17.60 16.20
C GLY A 89 -1.86 -18.49 15.59
N ALA A 90 -2.66 -17.95 14.66
CA ALA A 90 -3.63 -18.74 13.90
C ALA A 90 -2.97 -19.85 13.07
N ASN A 91 -1.83 -19.58 12.43
CA ASN A 91 -1.10 -20.58 11.64
C ASN A 91 -0.35 -21.60 12.51
N LEU A 92 0.25 -21.20 13.64
CA LEU A 92 0.83 -22.11 14.65
C LEU A 92 -0.22 -23.10 15.17
N ALA A 93 -1.40 -22.57 15.52
CA ALA A 93 -2.54 -23.34 15.97
C ALA A 93 -3.08 -24.32 14.91
N GLU A 94 -3.06 -23.92 13.63
CA GLU A 94 -3.45 -24.77 12.51
C GLU A 94 -2.40 -25.86 12.20
N MET A 95 -1.10 -25.52 12.16
CA MET A 95 -0.03 -26.51 11.98
C MET A 95 -0.06 -27.57 13.09
N ALA A 96 -0.31 -27.14 14.33
CA ALA A 96 -0.48 -28.01 15.48
C ALA A 96 -1.71 -28.93 15.35
N SER A 97 -2.84 -28.44 14.80
CA SER A 97 -4.07 -29.22 14.66
C SER A 97 -3.99 -30.26 13.53
N ILE A 98 -3.29 -29.97 12.43
CA ILE A 98 -3.03 -30.94 11.34
C ILE A 98 -1.88 -31.91 11.64
N GLY A 99 -1.28 -31.83 12.83
CA GLY A 99 -0.34 -32.84 13.34
C GLY A 99 1.13 -32.62 12.97
N LEU A 100 1.52 -31.45 12.47
CA LEU A 100 2.93 -31.15 12.16
C LEU A 100 3.81 -31.09 13.43
N SER A 101 5.12 -31.23 13.23
CA SER A 101 6.16 -31.16 14.27
C SER A 101 6.39 -29.72 14.78
N VAL A 102 5.36 -29.09 15.36
CA VAL A 102 5.42 -27.73 15.93
C VAL A 102 5.86 -27.77 17.40
N PRO A 103 6.86 -26.96 17.81
CA PRO A 103 7.22 -26.82 19.23
C PRO A 103 6.04 -26.23 20.04
N PRO A 104 5.72 -26.77 21.23
CA PRO A 104 4.55 -26.36 21.99
C PRO A 104 4.67 -24.93 22.53
N GLY A 105 3.53 -24.27 22.67
CA GLY A 105 3.45 -22.87 23.08
C GLY A 105 2.02 -22.41 23.39
N PHE A 106 1.87 -21.09 23.54
CA PHE A 106 0.57 -20.44 23.64
C PHE A 106 0.58 -19.05 23.01
N THR A 107 -0.59 -18.60 22.56
CA THR A 107 -0.81 -17.24 22.03
C THR A 107 -1.65 -16.43 23.00
N VAL A 108 -1.15 -15.26 23.39
CA VAL A 108 -1.90 -14.21 24.09
C VAL A 108 -2.56 -13.31 23.05
N SER A 109 -3.88 -13.16 23.14
CA SER A 109 -4.73 -12.57 22.10
C SER A 109 -4.60 -11.06 21.88
N THR A 110 -5.01 -10.59 20.69
CA THR A 110 -5.13 -9.16 20.34
C THR A 110 -6.10 -8.39 21.24
N GLU A 111 -7.19 -9.03 21.70
CA GLU A 111 -8.11 -8.43 22.69
C GLU A 111 -7.41 -8.16 24.04
N ALA A 112 -6.34 -8.87 24.37
CA ALA A 112 -5.52 -8.58 25.56
C ALA A 112 -4.61 -7.35 25.34
N CYS A 113 -4.08 -7.16 24.12
CA CYS A 113 -3.35 -5.95 23.72
C CYS A 113 -4.26 -4.71 23.73
N GLU A 114 -5.48 -4.84 23.23
CA GLU A 114 -6.52 -3.80 23.26
C GLU A 114 -6.86 -3.40 24.71
N GLN A 115 -7.08 -4.39 25.58
CA GLN A 115 -7.30 -4.17 27.03
C GLN A 115 -6.11 -3.49 27.70
N TYR A 116 -4.88 -3.90 27.37
CA TYR A 116 -3.65 -3.32 27.92
C TYR A 116 -3.49 -1.83 27.58
N GLN A 117 -3.67 -1.47 26.30
CA GLN A 117 -3.60 -0.08 25.87
C GLN A 117 -4.75 0.75 26.46
N ALA A 118 -5.98 0.24 26.46
CA ALA A 118 -7.14 0.91 27.07
C ALA A 118 -7.02 1.09 28.60
N ALA A 119 -6.28 0.22 29.29
CA ALA A 119 -5.96 0.34 30.72
C ALA A 119 -4.84 1.34 31.03
N GLY A 120 -4.32 2.07 30.04
CA GLY A 120 -3.20 3.00 30.21
C GLY A 120 -1.85 2.28 30.31
N ARG A 121 -1.64 1.26 29.47
CA ARG A 121 -0.41 0.43 29.43
C ARG A 121 -0.17 -0.34 30.73
N ALA A 122 -1.24 -0.89 31.29
CA ALA A 122 -1.23 -1.75 32.47
C ALA A 122 -1.83 -3.13 32.16
N LEU A 123 -1.26 -4.22 32.71
CA LEU A 123 -1.77 -5.58 32.50
C LEU A 123 -3.21 -5.71 33.04
N PRO A 124 -4.19 -6.12 32.22
CA PRO A 124 -5.57 -6.29 32.68
C PRO A 124 -5.69 -7.47 33.67
N PRO A 125 -6.53 -7.38 34.71
CA PRO A 125 -6.65 -8.42 35.73
C PRO A 125 -6.91 -9.82 35.17
N GLY A 126 -6.30 -10.84 35.78
CA GLY A 126 -6.42 -12.25 35.40
C GLY A 126 -5.52 -12.68 34.23
N LEU A 127 -4.96 -11.75 33.45
CA LEU A 127 -4.19 -12.10 32.25
C LEU A 127 -2.86 -12.76 32.58
N TRP A 128 -2.22 -12.37 33.68
CA TRP A 128 -0.96 -12.97 34.10
C TRP A 128 -1.18 -14.38 34.66
N GLU A 129 -2.30 -14.60 35.34
CA GLU A 129 -2.74 -15.91 35.82
C GLU A 129 -3.05 -16.87 34.66
N GLU A 130 -3.76 -16.41 33.62
CA GLU A 130 -3.95 -17.16 32.36
C GLU A 130 -2.61 -17.45 31.65
N THR A 131 -1.67 -16.49 31.66
CA THR A 131 -0.33 -16.66 31.05
C THR A 131 0.50 -17.72 31.80
N LEU A 132 0.42 -17.75 33.13
CA LEU A 132 1.04 -18.77 33.97
C LEU A 132 0.33 -20.14 33.89
N GLU A 133 -0.92 -20.19 33.44
CA GLU A 133 -1.60 -21.45 33.09
C GLU A 133 -1.12 -21.98 31.74
N GLY A 134 -1.02 -21.13 30.71
CA GLY A 134 -0.40 -21.47 29.43
C GLY A 134 1.05 -21.96 29.58
N LEU A 135 1.84 -21.32 30.45
CA LEU A 135 3.21 -21.76 30.76
C LEU A 135 3.23 -23.16 31.38
N ARG A 136 2.41 -23.43 32.40
CA ARG A 136 2.34 -24.76 33.06
C ARG A 136 1.99 -25.87 32.07
N TRP A 137 1.09 -25.59 31.11
CA TRP A 137 0.77 -26.53 30.04
C TRP A 137 1.99 -26.88 29.16
N VAL A 138 2.81 -25.88 28.78
CA VAL A 138 4.04 -26.11 28.01
C VAL A 138 5.09 -26.85 28.85
N GLU A 139 5.25 -26.50 30.13
CA GLU A 139 6.13 -27.19 31.08
C GLU A 139 5.75 -28.67 31.27
N GLU A 140 4.46 -28.99 31.33
CA GLU A 140 3.95 -30.36 31.39
C GLU A 140 4.12 -31.10 30.06
N TYR A 141 3.83 -30.46 28.93
CA TYR A 141 3.97 -31.05 27.59
C TYR A 141 5.44 -31.41 27.28
N MET A 142 6.39 -30.54 27.58
CA MET A 142 7.82 -30.76 27.35
C MET A 142 8.50 -31.60 28.43
N GLY A 143 7.87 -31.77 29.60
CA GLY A 143 8.54 -32.35 30.76
C GLY A 143 9.77 -31.53 31.19
N ALA A 144 9.64 -30.20 31.17
CA ALA A 144 10.69 -29.25 31.51
C ALA A 144 10.14 -28.17 32.46
N ARG A 145 10.99 -27.33 33.03
CA ARG A 145 10.57 -26.24 33.92
C ARG A 145 11.34 -24.95 33.63
N LEU A 146 10.62 -23.83 33.63
CA LEU A 146 11.17 -22.52 33.35
C LEU A 146 11.98 -22.05 34.57
N GLY A 147 13.30 -21.97 34.41
CA GLY A 147 14.23 -21.66 35.51
C GLY A 147 14.80 -22.88 36.27
N ASP A 148 14.61 -24.10 35.77
CA ASP A 148 15.22 -25.32 36.35
C ASP A 148 16.53 -25.67 35.63
N PRO A 149 17.71 -25.60 36.28
CA PRO A 149 18.99 -25.95 35.66
C PRO A 149 19.11 -27.41 35.21
N ALA A 150 18.40 -28.34 35.84
CA ALA A 150 18.47 -29.77 35.52
C ALA A 150 17.53 -30.16 34.37
N ARG A 151 16.40 -29.44 34.20
CA ARG A 151 15.42 -29.65 33.11
C ARG A 151 14.98 -28.32 32.49
N PRO A 152 15.91 -27.55 31.90
CA PRO A 152 15.63 -26.18 31.49
C PRO A 152 14.62 -26.11 30.34
N LEU A 153 13.50 -25.44 30.59
CA LEU A 153 12.65 -24.89 29.54
C LEU A 153 13.16 -23.49 29.19
N LEU A 154 13.42 -23.25 27.91
CA LEU A 154 13.67 -21.93 27.35
C LEU A 154 12.58 -21.60 26.33
N LEU A 155 12.27 -20.31 26.18
CA LEU A 155 11.15 -19.80 25.40
C LEU A 155 11.62 -18.80 24.33
N SER A 156 10.83 -18.68 23.26
CA SER A 156 10.84 -17.51 22.38
C SER A 156 9.55 -16.71 22.57
N VAL A 157 9.63 -15.40 22.33
CA VAL A 157 8.50 -14.48 22.35
C VAL A 157 8.43 -13.76 21.00
N ARG A 158 7.34 -13.99 20.27
CA ARG A 158 7.15 -13.57 18.87
C ARG A 158 5.87 -12.72 18.72
N SER A 159 6.03 -11.45 18.33
CA SER A 159 4.90 -10.57 17.99
C SER A 159 4.16 -11.04 16.73
N GLY A 160 2.84 -10.80 16.65
CA GLY A 160 2.05 -11.11 15.46
C GLY A 160 0.64 -10.51 15.47
N ALA A 161 0.37 -9.56 14.58
CA ALA A 161 -0.97 -9.01 14.35
C ALA A 161 -1.73 -9.84 13.29
N ALA A 162 -3.01 -9.51 13.05
CA ALA A 162 -3.85 -10.20 12.06
C ALA A 162 -3.29 -10.08 10.62
N VAL A 163 -2.70 -8.92 10.30
CA VAL A 163 -1.97 -8.64 9.07
C VAL A 163 -0.46 -8.65 9.35
N SER A 164 0.35 -9.04 8.37
CA SER A 164 1.82 -9.04 8.50
C SER A 164 2.36 -7.60 8.52
N MET A 165 2.87 -7.15 9.67
CA MET A 165 3.40 -5.80 9.87
C MET A 165 4.90 -5.80 10.21
N PRO A 166 5.79 -5.42 9.28
CA PRO A 166 7.13 -4.94 9.61
C PRO A 166 6.97 -3.62 10.39
N GLY A 167 7.22 -3.63 11.70
CA GLY A 167 6.95 -2.46 12.55
C GLY A 167 6.92 -2.73 14.04
N MET A 168 6.53 -3.95 14.41
CA MET A 168 6.36 -4.40 15.80
C MET A 168 7.66 -5.02 16.34
N MET A 169 7.65 -5.31 17.64
CA MET A 169 8.76 -5.93 18.39
C MET A 169 9.33 -7.15 17.66
N ASP A 170 10.65 -7.17 17.52
CA ASP A 170 11.41 -8.28 16.96
C ASP A 170 11.39 -9.51 17.88
N THR A 171 11.85 -10.65 17.38
CA THR A 171 11.71 -11.93 18.09
C THR A 171 12.76 -12.08 19.18
N VAL A 172 12.33 -12.21 20.43
CA VAL A 172 13.24 -12.58 21.54
C VAL A 172 13.36 -14.10 21.58
N LEU A 173 14.60 -14.61 21.52
CA LEU A 173 14.94 -16.02 21.67
C LEU A 173 15.55 -16.31 23.04
N ASN A 174 15.71 -17.59 23.40
CA ASN A 174 16.48 -18.06 24.56
C ASN A 174 15.97 -17.54 25.93
N LEU A 175 14.73 -17.08 26.03
CA LEU A 175 14.15 -16.51 27.24
C LEU A 175 14.02 -17.57 28.35
N GLY A 176 14.42 -17.20 29.56
CA GLY A 176 14.55 -18.08 30.71
C GLY A 176 16.01 -18.41 31.08
N LEU A 177 16.99 -17.94 30.30
CA LEU A 177 18.40 -18.02 30.68
C LEU A 177 18.71 -17.09 31.86
N ASN A 178 19.46 -17.64 32.81
CA ASN A 178 20.18 -16.95 33.88
C ASN A 178 21.47 -17.75 34.16
N ASP A 179 22.27 -17.37 35.16
CA ASP A 179 23.56 -18.06 35.41
C ASP A 179 23.45 -19.54 35.75
N GLU A 180 22.43 -19.92 36.53
CA GLU A 180 22.21 -21.31 36.93
C GLU A 180 21.71 -22.14 35.73
N VAL A 181 20.74 -21.61 34.98
CA VAL A 181 20.18 -22.25 33.78
C VAL A 181 21.22 -22.34 32.66
N ALA A 182 22.09 -21.34 32.49
CA ALA A 182 23.19 -21.38 31.54
C ALA A 182 24.24 -22.44 31.90
N ALA A 183 24.56 -22.60 33.19
CA ALA A 183 25.44 -23.67 33.66
C ALA A 183 24.81 -25.07 33.46
N GLY A 184 23.51 -25.20 33.70
CA GLY A 184 22.75 -26.43 33.43
C GLY A 184 22.70 -26.78 31.94
N LEU A 185 22.47 -25.78 31.08
CA LEU A 185 22.50 -25.93 29.62
C LEU A 185 23.91 -26.28 29.13
N ALA A 186 24.96 -25.66 29.67
CA ALA A 186 26.35 -25.98 29.37
C ALA A 186 26.69 -27.45 29.68
N ALA A 187 26.26 -27.95 30.84
CA ALA A 187 26.48 -29.34 31.26
C ALA A 187 25.77 -30.38 30.37
N LYS A 188 24.69 -29.99 29.68
CA LYS A 188 23.93 -30.87 28.77
C LYS A 188 24.35 -30.73 27.29
N SER A 189 24.66 -29.52 26.85
CA SER A 189 24.73 -29.12 25.43
C SER A 189 26.06 -28.45 25.05
N GLY A 190 27.02 -28.38 25.98
CA GLY A 190 28.36 -27.84 25.77
C GLY A 190 28.48 -26.35 26.11
N ASP A 191 29.54 -26.01 26.86
CA ASP A 191 29.81 -24.65 27.36
C ASP A 191 29.67 -23.56 26.29
N ARG A 192 30.32 -23.72 25.13
CA ARG A 192 30.37 -22.66 24.10
C ARG A 192 28.97 -22.27 23.62
N PHE A 193 28.12 -23.26 23.34
CA PHE A 193 26.74 -23.04 22.88
C PHE A 193 25.88 -22.34 23.94
N ALA A 194 26.01 -22.74 25.21
CA ALA A 194 25.23 -22.17 26.29
C ALA A 194 25.57 -20.70 26.56
N TYR A 195 26.86 -20.34 26.59
CA TYR A 195 27.28 -18.95 26.81
C TYR A 195 27.14 -18.05 25.56
N ASP A 196 27.25 -18.58 24.33
CA ASP A 196 26.87 -17.84 23.11
C ASP A 196 25.36 -17.54 23.09
N SER A 197 24.53 -18.52 23.44
CA SER A 197 23.08 -18.31 23.56
C SER A 197 22.72 -17.31 24.66
N TYR A 198 23.51 -17.23 25.74
CA TYR A 198 23.30 -16.29 26.84
C TYR A 198 23.79 -14.86 26.51
N ARG A 199 24.93 -14.66 25.82
CA ARG A 199 25.33 -13.31 25.38
C ARG A 199 24.34 -12.74 24.36
N ARG A 200 23.88 -13.54 23.40
CA ARG A 200 22.80 -13.13 22.46
C ARG A 200 21.51 -12.80 23.20
N PHE A 201 21.09 -13.60 24.18
CA PHE A 201 19.90 -13.28 24.97
C PHE A 201 20.04 -11.96 25.76
N LEU A 202 21.21 -11.69 26.35
CA LEU A 202 21.48 -10.45 27.07
C LEU A 202 21.39 -9.23 26.14
N ASP A 203 21.88 -9.33 24.91
CA ASP A 203 21.77 -8.29 23.88
C ASP A 203 20.32 -8.11 23.44
N MET A 204 19.70 -9.17 22.89
CA MET A 204 18.32 -9.15 22.37
C MET A 204 17.29 -8.71 23.42
N PHE A 205 17.39 -9.19 24.66
CA PHE A 205 16.50 -8.75 25.74
C PHE A 205 16.81 -7.31 26.18
N GLY A 206 18.09 -6.92 26.18
CA GLY A 206 18.52 -5.57 26.52
C GLY A 206 17.96 -4.57 25.52
N ASN A 207 18.12 -4.84 24.23
CA ASN A 207 17.63 -4.01 23.16
C ASN A 207 16.11 -4.04 23.03
N VAL A 208 15.53 -5.21 22.81
CA VAL A 208 14.15 -5.35 22.35
C VAL A 208 13.12 -5.27 23.50
N VAL A 209 13.53 -5.56 24.75
CA VAL A 209 12.66 -5.46 25.94
C VAL A 209 13.00 -4.29 26.85
N MET A 210 14.29 -3.97 27.04
CA MET A 210 14.74 -2.92 27.97
C MET A 210 15.15 -1.61 27.29
N ASP A 211 15.07 -1.51 25.95
CA ASP A 211 15.41 -0.31 25.17
C ASP A 211 16.88 0.14 25.37
N ILE A 212 17.82 -0.81 25.32
CA ILE A 212 19.27 -0.57 25.39
C ILE A 212 19.86 -0.61 23.96
N PRO A 213 20.58 0.42 23.48
CA PRO A 213 21.16 0.39 22.13
C PRO A 213 22.13 -0.78 21.92
N HIS A 214 21.87 -1.60 20.89
CA HIS A 214 22.69 -2.77 20.51
C HIS A 214 24.20 -2.43 20.36
N ALA A 215 24.52 -1.23 19.88
CA ALA A 215 25.88 -0.72 19.77
C ALA A 215 26.68 -0.76 21.10
N LEU A 216 26.03 -0.71 22.27
CA LEU A 216 26.70 -0.82 23.58
C LEU A 216 27.15 -2.25 23.90
N PHE A 217 26.50 -3.27 23.32
CA PHE A 217 26.89 -4.67 23.44
C PHE A 217 27.99 -4.99 22.41
N GLU A 218 27.83 -4.54 21.17
CA GLU A 218 28.85 -4.63 20.11
C GLU A 218 30.17 -3.96 20.51
N GLU A 219 30.14 -2.82 21.20
CA GLU A 219 31.36 -2.18 21.74
C GLU A 219 32.17 -3.17 22.61
N LYS A 220 31.51 -3.97 23.46
CA LYS A 220 32.20 -4.94 24.33
C LYS A 220 32.65 -6.18 23.55
N LEU A 221 31.86 -6.62 22.57
CA LEU A 221 32.20 -7.74 21.69
C LEU A 221 33.42 -7.43 20.82
N GLU A 222 33.45 -6.28 20.15
CA GLU A 222 34.58 -5.84 19.34
C GLU A 222 35.83 -5.54 20.20
N ALA A 223 35.65 -4.92 21.37
CA ALA A 223 36.76 -4.76 22.32
C ALA A 223 37.35 -6.11 22.76
N MET A 224 36.51 -7.15 22.94
CA MET A 224 36.98 -8.49 23.24
C MET A 224 37.66 -9.15 22.03
N LYS A 225 37.08 -9.10 20.84
CA LYS A 225 37.69 -9.65 19.60
C LYS A 225 39.06 -9.04 19.34
N ALA A 226 39.18 -7.72 19.42
CA ALA A 226 40.44 -6.99 19.31
C ALA A 226 41.46 -7.37 20.42
N ALA A 227 41.01 -7.57 21.67
CA ALA A 227 41.89 -7.96 22.78
C ALA A 227 42.37 -9.43 22.71
N LYS A 228 41.60 -10.32 22.06
CA LYS A 228 41.94 -11.75 21.87
C LYS A 228 42.66 -12.00 20.52
N GLY A 229 42.61 -11.04 19.60
CA GLY A 229 43.25 -11.13 18.28
C GLY A 229 42.51 -12.04 17.30
N VAL A 230 41.18 -12.01 17.30
CA VAL A 230 40.31 -12.80 16.42
C VAL A 230 39.39 -11.90 15.60
N ASP A 231 39.12 -12.29 14.36
CA ASP A 231 38.28 -11.50 13.44
C ASP A 231 36.79 -11.87 13.53
N ASN A 232 36.45 -13.13 13.89
CA ASN A 232 35.08 -13.63 13.88
C ASN A 232 34.57 -14.03 15.28
N ASP A 233 33.29 -13.80 15.53
CA ASP A 233 32.53 -14.29 16.69
C ASP A 233 32.63 -15.82 16.91
N THR A 234 32.82 -16.59 15.83
CA THR A 234 33.00 -18.06 15.89
C THR A 234 34.24 -18.45 16.69
N ASP A 235 35.26 -17.60 16.67
CA ASP A 235 36.61 -17.94 17.09
C ASP A 235 36.82 -17.67 18.59
N LEU A 236 35.89 -16.95 19.22
CA LEU A 236 35.80 -16.79 20.68
C LEU A 236 35.54 -18.13 21.37
N THR A 237 36.29 -18.40 22.44
CA THR A 237 36.15 -19.63 23.23
C THR A 237 35.01 -19.53 24.24
N ALA A 238 34.61 -20.66 24.81
CA ALA A 238 33.61 -20.70 25.87
C ALA A 238 33.98 -19.87 27.13
N ASN A 239 35.27 -19.64 27.38
CA ASN A 239 35.72 -18.83 28.51
C ASN A 239 35.67 -17.32 28.19
N ASP A 240 35.91 -16.94 26.94
CA ASP A 240 35.74 -15.57 26.48
C ASP A 240 34.25 -15.19 26.49
N LEU A 241 33.38 -16.09 26.03
CA LEU A 241 31.92 -15.91 26.10
C LEU A 241 31.40 -15.82 27.54
N ARG A 242 31.98 -16.57 28.50
CA ARG A 242 31.70 -16.40 29.94
C ARG A 242 32.09 -15.01 30.45
N GLU A 243 33.27 -14.52 30.06
CA GLU A 243 33.76 -13.18 30.40
C GLU A 243 32.83 -12.11 29.81
N LEU A 244 32.43 -12.27 28.54
CA LEU A 244 31.56 -11.35 27.80
C LEU A 244 30.13 -11.28 28.38
N VAL A 245 29.57 -12.42 28.82
CA VAL A 245 28.30 -12.46 29.58
C VAL A 245 28.38 -11.62 30.87
N GLY A 246 29.55 -11.55 31.51
CA GLY A 246 29.79 -10.64 32.63
C GLY A 246 29.78 -9.17 32.22
N GLN A 247 30.46 -8.83 31.11
CA GLN A 247 30.52 -7.47 30.57
C GLN A 247 29.14 -6.99 30.09
N TYR A 248 28.38 -7.84 29.39
CA TYR A 248 27.03 -7.54 28.90
C TYR A 248 26.05 -7.23 30.06
N LYS A 249 26.17 -7.90 31.21
CA LYS A 249 25.35 -7.55 32.40
C LYS A 249 25.70 -6.19 33.00
N ASN A 250 26.95 -5.73 32.86
CA ASN A 250 27.33 -4.39 33.29
C ASN A 250 26.68 -3.33 32.39
N VAL A 251 26.50 -3.60 31.08
CA VAL A 251 25.79 -2.67 30.15
C VAL A 251 24.36 -2.34 30.63
N TYR A 252 23.63 -3.29 31.24
CA TYR A 252 22.32 -3.00 31.84
C TYR A 252 22.42 -1.97 32.98
N VAL A 253 23.42 -2.11 33.85
CA VAL A 253 23.65 -1.21 34.99
C VAL A 253 24.16 0.15 34.51
N GLU A 254 25.03 0.17 33.50
CA GLU A 254 25.58 1.38 32.86
C GLU A 254 24.50 2.17 32.11
N ALA A 255 23.60 1.51 31.37
CA ALA A 255 22.62 2.15 30.50
C ALA A 255 21.27 2.47 31.17
N LYS A 256 20.81 1.64 32.12
CA LYS A 256 19.47 1.76 32.74
C LYS A 256 19.51 1.82 34.27
N GLY A 257 20.66 1.58 34.91
CA GLY A 257 20.80 1.59 36.37
C GLY A 257 20.23 0.36 37.10
N GLU A 258 19.70 -0.61 36.36
CA GLU A 258 19.12 -1.85 36.89
C GLU A 258 19.98 -3.06 36.50
N GLN A 259 19.88 -4.15 37.27
CA GLN A 259 20.51 -5.42 36.91
C GLN A 259 19.62 -6.21 35.94
N PHE A 260 20.24 -7.00 35.07
CA PHE A 260 19.52 -7.97 34.22
C PHE A 260 18.59 -8.87 35.06
N PRO A 261 17.28 -8.99 34.72
CA PRO A 261 16.34 -9.78 35.50
C PRO A 261 16.63 -11.28 35.41
N SER A 262 17.16 -11.85 36.50
CA SER A 262 17.52 -13.28 36.58
C SER A 262 16.34 -14.23 36.81
N ASP A 263 15.14 -13.73 37.15
CA ASP A 263 13.90 -14.51 37.21
C ASP A 263 13.26 -14.64 35.81
N PRO A 264 13.16 -15.87 35.26
CA PRO A 264 12.48 -16.12 33.99
C PRO A 264 11.03 -15.66 33.91
N LYS A 265 10.30 -15.60 35.04
CA LYS A 265 8.90 -15.15 35.05
C LYS A 265 8.81 -13.64 34.90
N ARG A 266 9.71 -12.89 35.54
CA ARG A 266 9.90 -11.45 35.30
C ARG A 266 10.38 -11.17 33.86
N GLN A 267 11.30 -11.97 33.31
CA GLN A 267 11.69 -11.86 31.90
C GLN A 267 10.46 -12.02 30.97
N LEU A 268 9.67 -13.08 31.16
CA LEU A 268 8.47 -13.34 30.35
C LEU A 268 7.42 -12.22 30.50
N GLN A 269 7.20 -11.70 31.70
CA GLN A 269 6.28 -10.59 31.94
C GLN A 269 6.71 -9.32 31.19
N LEU A 270 7.99 -8.97 31.24
CA LEU A 270 8.55 -7.81 30.54
C LEU A 270 8.47 -7.99 29.00
N ALA A 271 8.76 -9.18 28.48
CA ALA A 271 8.65 -9.45 27.05
C ALA A 271 7.20 -9.37 26.54
N VAL A 272 6.20 -9.83 27.31
CA VAL A 272 4.77 -9.67 26.97
C VAL A 272 4.36 -8.20 26.93
N LEU A 273 4.83 -7.39 27.89
CA LEU A 273 4.61 -5.95 27.93
C LEU A 273 5.22 -5.24 26.70
N ALA A 274 6.49 -5.51 26.41
CA ALA A 274 7.19 -4.91 25.27
C ALA A 274 6.52 -5.23 23.92
N VAL A 275 5.96 -6.44 23.73
CA VAL A 275 5.19 -6.74 22.50
C VAL A 275 3.96 -5.85 22.40
N PHE A 276 3.21 -5.65 23.48
CA PHE A 276 2.03 -4.77 23.48
C PHE A 276 2.37 -3.29 23.32
N ASP A 277 3.47 -2.81 23.90
CA ASP A 277 3.97 -1.44 23.70
C ASP A 277 4.40 -1.20 22.24
N SER A 278 5.06 -2.18 21.62
CA SER A 278 5.52 -2.08 20.22
C SER A 278 4.40 -1.93 19.19
N TRP A 279 3.15 -2.24 19.57
CA TRP A 279 1.98 -1.96 18.73
C TRP A 279 1.84 -0.47 18.43
N ASP A 280 2.25 0.40 19.37
CA ASP A 280 2.15 1.86 19.29
C ASP A 280 3.51 2.51 18.97
N SER A 281 4.47 1.75 18.44
CA SER A 281 5.75 2.31 18.00
C SER A 281 5.56 3.31 16.85
N PRO A 282 6.40 4.35 16.71
CA PRO A 282 6.34 5.27 15.58
C PRO A 282 6.43 4.55 14.23
N ARG A 283 7.26 3.50 14.15
CA ARG A 283 7.42 2.62 12.98
C ARG A 283 6.13 1.85 12.67
N ALA A 284 5.48 1.22 13.66
CA ALA A 284 4.21 0.51 13.47
C ALA A 284 3.08 1.46 13.06
N ASN A 285 3.03 2.66 13.64
CA ASN A 285 2.09 3.72 13.26
C ASN A 285 2.33 4.22 11.82
N LYS A 286 3.57 4.53 11.42
CA LYS A 286 3.91 4.90 10.02
C LYS A 286 3.62 3.74 9.06
N TYR A 287 3.89 2.48 9.40
CA TYR A 287 3.56 1.33 8.54
C TYR A 287 2.05 1.18 8.32
N ARG A 288 1.23 1.27 9.39
CA ARG A 288 -0.24 1.27 9.26
C ARG A 288 -0.74 2.44 8.41
N SER A 289 -0.16 3.63 8.57
CA SER A 289 -0.49 4.82 7.78
C SER A 289 -0.17 4.64 6.29
N ILE A 290 1.06 4.22 5.93
CA ILE A 290 1.47 3.97 4.53
C ILE A 290 0.57 2.93 3.86
N ASN A 291 0.31 1.81 4.54
CA ASN A 291 -0.46 0.69 3.99
C ASN A 291 -1.97 0.84 4.25
N GLN A 292 -2.42 2.01 4.73
CA GLN A 292 -3.82 2.38 5.00
C GLN A 292 -4.59 1.36 5.87
N ILE A 293 -3.88 0.68 6.79
CA ILE A 293 -4.39 -0.40 7.64
C ILE A 293 -5.15 0.19 8.83
N THR A 294 -6.49 0.15 8.77
CA THR A 294 -7.39 0.58 9.84
C THR A 294 -8.08 -0.61 10.52
N GLY A 295 -8.79 -0.38 11.64
CA GLY A 295 -9.65 -1.38 12.30
C GLY A 295 -8.96 -2.48 13.11
N LEU A 296 -7.64 -2.65 13.03
CA LEU A 296 -6.90 -3.63 13.83
C LEU A 296 -6.85 -3.22 15.32
N ARG A 297 -7.17 -4.17 16.21
CA ARG A 297 -7.28 -3.94 17.67
C ARG A 297 -5.95 -3.94 18.44
N GLY A 298 -4.94 -4.61 17.89
CA GLY A 298 -3.69 -4.89 18.60
C GLY A 298 -2.86 -5.97 17.94
N THR A 299 -1.78 -6.37 18.61
CA THR A 299 -0.93 -7.51 18.25
C THR A 299 -1.09 -8.66 19.25
N ALA A 300 -0.88 -9.90 18.81
CA ALA A 300 -0.85 -11.07 19.68
C ALA A 300 0.59 -11.42 20.06
N VAL A 301 0.76 -12.03 21.25
CA VAL A 301 2.06 -12.49 21.76
C VAL A 301 2.12 -14.00 21.66
N ASN A 302 3.04 -14.54 20.87
CA ASN A 302 3.23 -15.98 20.73
C ASN A 302 4.44 -16.40 21.58
N VAL A 303 4.20 -17.21 22.60
CA VAL A 303 5.21 -17.72 23.52
C VAL A 303 5.40 -19.20 23.22
N GLN A 304 6.59 -19.61 22.79
CA GLN A 304 6.84 -20.94 22.24
C GLN A 304 8.13 -21.55 22.80
N CYS A 305 8.14 -22.85 23.07
CA CYS A 305 9.34 -23.58 23.47
C CYS A 305 10.47 -23.39 22.45
N MET A 306 11.68 -23.11 22.94
CA MET A 306 12.88 -23.06 22.11
C MET A 306 13.21 -24.43 21.50
N VAL A 307 13.79 -24.37 20.30
CA VAL A 307 14.49 -25.44 19.58
C VAL A 307 15.77 -24.83 19.04
N PHE A 308 16.87 -25.57 19.03
CA PHE A 308 18.21 -25.02 18.80
C PHE A 308 18.87 -25.58 17.53
N GLY A 309 19.04 -24.73 16.52
CA GLY A 309 19.81 -25.07 15.32
C GLY A 309 21.33 -25.03 15.50
N ASN A 310 21.81 -24.57 16.67
CA ASN A 310 23.23 -24.31 16.98
C ASN A 310 23.82 -25.28 18.04
N MET A 311 23.31 -26.52 18.10
CA MET A 311 23.83 -27.60 18.96
C MET A 311 24.90 -28.48 18.27
N GLY A 312 25.61 -27.94 17.28
CA GLY A 312 26.59 -28.69 16.47
C GLY A 312 26.06 -29.10 15.09
N ASN A 313 26.87 -29.86 14.34
CA ASN A 313 26.68 -30.07 12.89
C ASN A 313 25.52 -31.01 12.52
N THR A 314 24.85 -31.64 13.50
CA THR A 314 23.57 -32.37 13.33
C THR A 314 22.36 -31.48 13.60
N SER A 315 22.57 -30.17 13.75
CA SER A 315 21.55 -29.15 13.95
C SER A 315 21.76 -28.02 12.94
N GLY A 316 20.67 -27.33 12.60
CA GLY A 316 20.69 -26.20 11.67
C GLY A 316 19.32 -25.54 11.58
N THR A 317 19.22 -24.48 10.80
CA THR A 317 17.98 -23.73 10.66
C THR A 317 17.84 -23.19 9.24
N GLY A 318 16.61 -23.04 8.78
CA GLY A 318 16.37 -22.55 7.42
C GLY A 318 15.02 -21.89 7.23
N VAL A 319 14.90 -21.21 6.09
CA VAL A 319 13.69 -20.55 5.61
C VAL A 319 13.49 -20.95 4.16
N LEU A 320 12.28 -21.38 3.80
CA LEU A 320 11.96 -21.74 2.42
C LEU A 320 10.57 -21.30 1.97
N PHE A 321 10.41 -21.25 0.67
CA PHE A 321 9.15 -21.15 -0.05
C PHE A 321 8.90 -22.50 -0.76
N THR A 322 7.67 -23.02 -0.73
CA THR A 322 7.35 -24.31 -1.37
C THR A 322 7.44 -24.27 -2.91
N ARG A 323 7.39 -23.07 -3.49
CA ARG A 323 7.68 -22.75 -4.90
C ARG A 323 8.50 -21.46 -4.95
N ASN A 324 9.27 -21.25 -6.01
CA ASN A 324 10.11 -20.06 -6.17
C ASN A 324 9.23 -18.77 -6.15
N PRO A 325 9.42 -17.84 -5.20
CA PRO A 325 8.56 -16.67 -5.05
C PRO A 325 8.76 -15.62 -6.16
N SER A 326 9.86 -15.69 -6.92
CA SER A 326 10.19 -14.74 -7.99
C SER A 326 9.77 -15.22 -9.39
N THR A 327 9.85 -16.54 -9.65
CA THR A 327 9.51 -17.14 -10.97
C THR A 327 8.20 -17.94 -10.95
N GLY A 328 7.74 -18.39 -9.79
CA GLY A 328 6.62 -19.30 -9.62
C GLY A 328 6.94 -20.79 -9.86
N GLU A 329 8.18 -21.11 -10.24
CA GLU A 329 8.63 -22.49 -10.48
C GLU A 329 8.40 -23.40 -9.26
N LYS A 330 7.80 -24.57 -9.48
CA LYS A 330 7.59 -25.60 -8.44
C LYS A 330 8.88 -26.37 -8.11
N LYS A 331 9.82 -25.67 -7.47
CA LYS A 331 10.97 -26.21 -6.73
C LYS A 331 10.93 -25.61 -5.33
N LEU A 332 11.26 -26.39 -4.29
CA LEU A 332 11.56 -25.83 -2.97
C LEU A 332 12.69 -24.81 -3.12
N TYR A 333 12.47 -23.60 -2.61
CA TYR A 333 13.36 -22.47 -2.79
C TYR A 333 13.66 -21.82 -1.45
N GLY A 334 14.89 -21.89 -0.97
CA GLY A 334 15.21 -21.44 0.39
C GLY A 334 16.69 -21.45 0.71
N GLU A 335 16.97 -21.08 1.96
CA GLU A 335 18.30 -20.87 2.52
C GLU A 335 18.40 -21.67 3.84
N PHE A 336 19.52 -22.37 4.05
CA PHE A 336 19.81 -23.17 5.24
C PHE A 336 21.18 -22.81 5.81
N LEU A 337 21.35 -22.95 7.13
CA LEU A 337 22.65 -22.85 7.80
C LEU A 337 22.82 -23.99 8.81
N VAL A 338 23.90 -24.76 8.65
CA VAL A 338 24.35 -25.74 9.64
C VAL A 338 24.91 -25.03 10.87
N ASN A 339 24.54 -25.51 12.06
CA ASN A 339 25.02 -25.03 13.37
C ASN A 339 24.83 -23.51 13.56
N ALA A 340 23.57 -23.04 13.52
CA ALA A 340 23.19 -21.63 13.50
C ALA A 340 21.80 -21.37 14.15
N GLN A 341 21.49 -20.13 14.52
CA GLN A 341 20.13 -19.69 14.88
C GLN A 341 19.51 -18.85 13.75
N GLY A 342 18.18 -18.70 13.74
CA GLY A 342 17.46 -18.02 12.65
C GLY A 342 17.87 -16.56 12.43
N GLU A 343 18.40 -15.93 13.49
CA GLU A 343 19.06 -14.63 13.45
C GLU A 343 20.25 -14.60 12.47
N ASP A 344 21.10 -15.63 12.45
CA ASP A 344 22.29 -15.70 11.60
C ASP A 344 21.91 -15.76 10.10
N VAL A 345 20.76 -16.35 9.78
CA VAL A 345 20.20 -16.40 8.40
C VAL A 345 19.69 -15.01 7.98
N VAL A 346 18.92 -14.34 8.84
CA VAL A 346 18.29 -13.04 8.53
C VAL A 346 19.33 -11.91 8.46
N ALA A 347 20.32 -11.92 9.35
CA ALA A 347 21.40 -10.93 9.37
C ALA A 347 22.42 -11.12 8.22
N GLY A 348 22.50 -12.32 7.62
CA GLY A 348 23.41 -12.60 6.50
C GLY A 348 24.90 -12.49 6.85
N ILE A 349 25.26 -12.58 8.13
CA ILE A 349 26.65 -12.53 8.64
C ILE A 349 27.42 -13.77 8.14
N ARG A 350 26.74 -14.92 8.09
CA ARG A 350 27.19 -16.11 7.36
C ARG A 350 26.47 -16.19 6.03
N THR A 351 27.20 -16.49 4.95
CA THR A 351 26.59 -16.83 3.65
C THR A 351 25.70 -18.07 3.82
N PRO A 352 24.40 -18.02 3.49
CA PRO A 352 23.53 -19.18 3.55
C PRO A 352 23.86 -20.22 2.49
N GLU A 353 23.53 -21.48 2.79
CA GLU A 353 23.65 -22.63 1.89
C GLU A 353 22.29 -22.93 1.23
N ASP A 354 22.27 -23.58 0.05
CA ASP A 354 21.04 -24.08 -0.57
C ASP A 354 20.44 -25.22 0.29
N LEU A 355 19.13 -25.46 0.18
CA LEU A 355 18.43 -26.59 0.82
C LEU A 355 19.03 -27.96 0.45
N ASP A 356 19.72 -28.04 -0.69
CA ASP A 356 20.54 -29.19 -1.08
C ASP A 356 21.60 -29.56 -0.01
N ALA A 357 22.17 -28.59 0.70
CA ALA A 357 23.10 -28.85 1.80
C ALA A 357 22.41 -29.49 3.01
N MET A 358 21.13 -29.18 3.26
CA MET A 358 20.33 -29.84 4.31
C MET A 358 20.07 -31.31 3.95
N ARG A 359 19.75 -31.61 2.68
CA ARG A 359 19.59 -32.99 2.19
C ARG A 359 20.85 -33.83 2.42
N ASP A 360 22.02 -33.25 2.12
CA ASP A 360 23.28 -33.97 2.13
C ASP A 360 23.85 -34.15 3.57
N HIS A 361 23.56 -33.24 4.50
CA HIS A 361 23.96 -33.36 5.92
C HIS A 361 22.92 -34.05 6.82
N MET A 362 21.61 -33.87 6.55
CA MET A 362 20.50 -34.26 7.44
C MET A 362 19.34 -34.89 6.64
N PRO A 363 19.57 -36.00 5.90
CA PRO A 363 18.61 -36.52 4.92
C PRO A 363 17.25 -36.93 5.51
N GLU A 364 17.20 -37.43 6.75
CA GLU A 364 15.95 -37.80 7.42
C GLU A 364 15.09 -36.56 7.71
N ALA A 365 15.69 -35.48 8.22
CA ALA A 365 15.01 -34.21 8.45
C ALA A 365 14.58 -33.52 7.15
N TYR A 366 15.37 -33.65 6.08
CA TYR A 366 15.00 -33.15 4.76
C TYR A 366 13.79 -33.92 4.19
N ALA A 367 13.70 -35.23 4.38
CA ALA A 367 12.54 -36.02 3.98
C ALA A 367 11.26 -35.61 4.74
N GLU A 368 11.31 -35.44 6.07
CA GLU A 368 10.18 -34.91 6.85
C GLU A 368 9.80 -33.49 6.39
N LEU A 369 10.77 -32.68 5.97
CA LEU A 369 10.52 -31.32 5.47
C LEU A 369 9.79 -31.30 4.13
N VAL A 370 10.17 -32.17 3.19
CA VAL A 370 9.48 -32.31 1.88
C VAL A 370 8.03 -32.76 2.10
N GLU A 371 7.78 -33.77 2.92
CA GLU A 371 6.43 -34.25 3.26
C GLU A 371 5.60 -33.13 3.92
N ASN A 372 6.18 -32.42 4.89
CA ASN A 372 5.52 -31.28 5.54
C ASN A 372 5.20 -30.14 4.56
N CYS A 373 6.03 -29.90 3.53
CA CYS A 373 5.74 -28.91 2.49
C CYS A 373 4.54 -29.30 1.62
N GLU A 374 4.45 -30.57 1.20
CA GLU A 374 3.32 -31.07 0.41
C GLU A 374 2.01 -31.07 1.21
N ILE A 375 2.06 -31.46 2.50
CA ILE A 375 0.93 -31.33 3.44
C ILE A 375 0.47 -29.88 3.55
N LEU A 376 1.41 -28.93 3.68
CA LEU A 376 1.10 -27.51 3.81
C LEU A 376 0.47 -26.92 2.54
N GLU A 377 1.03 -27.16 1.34
CA GLU A 377 0.37 -26.70 0.10
C GLU A 377 -1.02 -27.32 -0.07
N SER A 378 -1.18 -28.61 0.23
CA SER A 378 -2.45 -29.31 0.05
C SER A 378 -3.54 -28.87 1.04
N HIS A 379 -3.17 -28.50 2.28
CA HIS A 379 -4.10 -28.03 3.32
C HIS A 379 -4.42 -26.53 3.25
N TYR A 380 -3.45 -25.70 2.85
CA TYR A 380 -3.65 -24.25 2.71
C TYR A 380 -4.10 -23.84 1.31
N LYS A 381 -3.93 -24.70 0.29
CA LYS A 381 -4.28 -24.43 -1.12
C LYS A 381 -3.52 -23.22 -1.68
N GLU A 382 -2.27 -23.09 -1.27
CA GLU A 382 -1.45 -21.91 -1.45
C GLU A 382 0.04 -22.27 -1.31
N MET A 383 0.92 -21.54 -2.00
CA MET A 383 2.38 -21.63 -1.82
C MET A 383 2.76 -21.02 -0.46
N MET A 384 3.58 -21.74 0.30
CA MET A 384 3.86 -21.44 1.70
C MET A 384 5.31 -21.01 1.93
N ASP A 385 5.48 -19.95 2.71
CA ASP A 385 6.73 -19.45 3.30
C ASP A 385 6.84 -20.03 4.72
N ILE A 386 7.94 -20.73 4.98
CA ILE A 386 8.12 -21.66 6.10
C ILE A 386 9.46 -21.37 6.80
N GLU A 387 9.41 -21.18 8.12
CA GLU A 387 10.59 -21.20 9.01
C GLU A 387 10.69 -22.58 9.69
N PHE A 388 11.88 -23.19 9.67
CA PHE A 388 12.12 -24.49 10.31
C PHE A 388 13.50 -24.56 10.99
N THR A 389 13.61 -25.44 11.97
CA THR A 389 14.87 -25.74 12.66
C THR A 389 15.02 -27.25 12.81
N VAL A 390 16.22 -27.75 12.54
CA VAL A 390 16.63 -29.12 12.88
C VAL A 390 17.46 -29.05 14.15
N GLN A 391 17.06 -29.80 15.18
CA GLN A 391 17.87 -30.00 16.39
C GLN A 391 18.18 -31.48 16.51
N GLU A 392 19.46 -31.83 16.48
CA GLU A 392 19.95 -33.22 16.65
C GLU A 392 19.23 -34.20 15.71
N ASN A 393 19.25 -33.89 14.40
CA ASN A 393 18.55 -34.56 13.29
C ASN A 393 17.01 -34.54 13.34
N ARG A 394 16.37 -33.95 14.35
CA ARG A 394 14.91 -33.84 14.44
C ARG A 394 14.40 -32.51 13.88
N LEU A 395 13.51 -32.56 12.90
CA LEU A 395 12.85 -31.39 12.33
C LEU A 395 11.79 -30.79 13.26
N TRP A 396 11.70 -29.46 13.24
CA TRP A 396 10.63 -28.69 13.87
C TRP A 396 10.16 -27.55 12.97
N MET A 397 8.84 -27.42 12.83
CA MET A 397 8.18 -26.37 12.06
C MET A 397 7.91 -25.17 12.98
N LEU A 398 8.58 -24.04 12.75
CA LEU A 398 8.48 -22.85 13.61
C LEU A 398 7.36 -21.91 13.15
N GLN A 399 7.20 -21.72 11.83
CA GLN A 399 6.21 -20.82 11.26
C GLN A 399 5.83 -21.29 9.87
N CYS A 400 4.56 -21.10 9.47
CA CYS A 400 4.16 -21.08 8.07
C CYS A 400 3.28 -19.85 7.81
N ARG A 401 3.29 -19.34 6.57
CA ARG A 401 2.36 -18.32 6.07
C ARG A 401 2.23 -18.44 4.55
N SER A 402 1.17 -17.88 3.96
CA SER A 402 1.08 -17.71 2.51
C SER A 402 2.30 -16.91 2.03
N GLY A 403 3.09 -17.47 1.12
CA GLY A 403 4.37 -16.89 0.73
C GLY A 403 4.22 -15.67 -0.15
N LYS A 404 4.84 -14.55 0.26
CA LYS A 404 4.96 -13.34 -0.57
C LYS A 404 5.72 -13.66 -1.86
N ARG A 405 5.25 -13.11 -2.97
CA ARG A 405 5.69 -13.45 -4.33
C ARG A 405 5.63 -12.24 -5.25
N THR A 406 6.13 -12.41 -6.45
CA THR A 406 6.11 -11.40 -7.52
C THR A 406 4.87 -11.58 -8.41
N GLY A 407 4.63 -10.63 -9.32
CA GLY A 407 3.61 -10.75 -10.36
C GLY A 407 3.69 -12.05 -11.16
N THR A 408 4.88 -12.33 -11.68
CA THR A 408 5.19 -13.57 -12.40
C THR A 408 4.96 -14.81 -11.54
N GLY A 409 5.42 -14.78 -10.28
CA GLY A 409 5.25 -15.87 -9.34
C GLY A 409 3.78 -16.14 -9.01
N ALA A 410 2.97 -15.10 -8.77
CA ALA A 410 1.55 -15.24 -8.46
C ALA A 410 0.77 -15.91 -9.61
N VAL A 411 0.92 -15.39 -10.83
CA VAL A 411 0.22 -15.91 -12.01
C VAL A 411 0.65 -17.35 -12.30
N LYS A 412 1.96 -17.64 -12.29
CA LYS A 412 2.44 -19.00 -12.56
C LYS A 412 1.98 -19.99 -11.49
N ILE A 413 2.10 -19.67 -10.20
CA ILE A 413 1.65 -20.56 -9.12
C ILE A 413 0.14 -20.83 -9.21
N ALA A 414 -0.67 -19.81 -9.50
CA ALA A 414 -2.11 -19.96 -9.67
C ALA A 414 -2.47 -20.85 -10.87
N VAL A 415 -1.78 -20.72 -12.00
CA VAL A 415 -1.97 -21.57 -13.19
C VAL A 415 -1.51 -23.00 -12.94
N ASP A 416 -0.33 -23.20 -12.37
CA ASP A 416 0.21 -24.52 -12.06
C ASP A 416 -0.68 -25.27 -11.06
N MET A 417 -1.17 -24.61 -9.99
CA MET A 417 -2.07 -25.25 -9.01
C MET A 417 -3.44 -25.64 -9.58
N VAL A 418 -3.94 -24.97 -10.62
CA VAL A 418 -5.15 -25.40 -11.36
C VAL A 418 -4.84 -26.60 -12.26
N ASN A 419 -3.70 -26.59 -12.95
CA ASN A 419 -3.26 -27.72 -13.78
C ASN A 419 -2.99 -28.99 -12.97
N GLU A 420 -2.55 -28.83 -11.72
CA GLU A 420 -2.38 -29.90 -10.73
C GLU A 420 -3.69 -30.37 -10.07
N ALA A 421 -4.83 -29.76 -10.42
CA ALA A 421 -6.13 -29.95 -9.76
C ALA A 421 -6.09 -29.73 -8.23
N LEU A 422 -5.13 -28.92 -7.75
CA LEU A 422 -5.00 -28.59 -6.34
C LEU A 422 -6.06 -27.57 -5.91
N VAL A 423 -6.38 -26.63 -6.81
CA VAL A 423 -7.38 -25.55 -6.66
C VAL A 423 -8.27 -25.44 -7.91
N ASP A 424 -9.40 -24.74 -7.81
CA ASP A 424 -10.24 -24.40 -8.96
C ASP A 424 -9.92 -22.99 -9.52
N ARG A 425 -10.48 -22.65 -10.70
CA ARG A 425 -10.27 -21.34 -11.35
C ARG A 425 -10.70 -20.17 -10.45
N ASN A 426 -11.79 -20.33 -9.69
CA ASN A 426 -12.31 -19.28 -8.80
C ASN A 426 -11.36 -19.00 -7.62
N THR A 427 -10.74 -20.04 -7.06
CA THR A 427 -9.69 -19.90 -6.05
C THR A 427 -8.43 -19.28 -6.66
N ALA A 428 -8.01 -19.72 -7.84
CA ALA A 428 -6.84 -19.18 -8.54
C ALA A 428 -6.95 -17.67 -8.82
N ILE A 429 -8.14 -17.18 -9.19
CA ILE A 429 -8.42 -15.75 -9.38
C ILE A 429 -8.19 -14.93 -8.09
N LYS A 430 -8.31 -15.53 -6.90
CA LYS A 430 -8.03 -14.88 -5.61
C LYS A 430 -6.56 -14.90 -5.20
N MET A 431 -5.76 -15.85 -5.72
CA MET A 431 -4.34 -15.97 -5.39
C MET A 431 -3.48 -14.86 -6.03
N VAL A 432 -3.99 -14.22 -7.09
CA VAL A 432 -3.33 -13.10 -7.77
C VAL A 432 -3.93 -11.78 -7.30
N GLU A 433 -3.36 -11.19 -6.24
CA GLU A 433 -3.71 -9.82 -5.83
C GLU A 433 -3.56 -8.80 -6.99
N PRO A 434 -4.38 -7.73 -7.07
CA PRO A 434 -4.27 -6.72 -8.13
C PRO A 434 -2.87 -6.09 -8.30
N GLY A 435 -2.11 -5.93 -7.20
CA GLY A 435 -0.72 -5.43 -7.24
C GLY A 435 0.26 -6.39 -7.90
N HIS A 436 0.00 -7.71 -7.90
CA HIS A 436 0.78 -8.67 -8.68
C HIS A 436 0.61 -8.45 -10.18
N LEU A 437 -0.56 -8.00 -10.64
CA LEU A 437 -0.81 -7.72 -12.05
C LEU A 437 -0.19 -6.39 -12.49
N ASP A 438 -0.14 -5.38 -11.62
CA ASP A 438 0.57 -4.12 -11.88
C ASP A 438 2.10 -4.33 -12.06
N GLN A 439 2.70 -5.26 -11.31
CA GLN A 439 4.10 -5.68 -11.49
C GLN A 439 4.38 -6.27 -12.87
N LEU A 440 3.43 -6.99 -13.46
CA LEU A 440 3.54 -7.52 -14.83
C LEU A 440 3.37 -6.44 -15.90
N LEU A 441 2.95 -5.23 -15.51
CA LEU A 441 2.80 -4.05 -16.34
C LEU A 441 3.95 -3.04 -16.15
N HIS A 442 4.82 -3.26 -15.15
CA HIS A 442 6.03 -2.47 -14.94
C HIS A 442 7.01 -2.59 -16.12
N PRO A 443 7.76 -1.52 -16.47
CA PRO A 443 8.70 -1.57 -17.57
C PRO A 443 9.86 -2.56 -17.35
N GLN A 444 10.33 -3.14 -18.44
CA GLN A 444 11.56 -3.95 -18.50
C GLN A 444 12.65 -3.17 -19.24
N PHE A 445 13.91 -3.62 -19.20
CA PHE A 445 14.95 -2.99 -20.03
C PHE A 445 14.71 -3.24 -21.53
N ALA A 446 14.92 -2.20 -22.34
CA ALA A 446 14.49 -2.16 -23.75
C ALA A 446 15.17 -3.17 -24.67
N ASN A 447 16.29 -3.76 -24.24
CA ASN A 447 16.91 -4.86 -24.95
C ASN A 447 17.51 -5.87 -23.93
N PRO A 448 16.82 -7.00 -23.66
CA PRO A 448 17.31 -8.05 -22.79
C PRO A 448 18.55 -8.78 -23.32
N GLU A 449 18.90 -8.61 -24.61
CA GLU A 449 20.21 -9.02 -25.08
C GLU A 449 21.29 -8.16 -24.42
N ALA A 450 22.02 -8.79 -23.50
CA ALA A 450 23.01 -8.16 -22.63
C ALA A 450 24.14 -7.41 -23.37
N ALA A 451 24.26 -7.53 -24.70
CA ALA A 451 25.21 -6.82 -25.54
C ALA A 451 25.10 -5.28 -25.44
N SER A 452 23.90 -4.72 -25.21
CA SER A 452 23.71 -3.25 -25.23
C SER A 452 24.21 -2.54 -23.98
N TYR A 453 24.20 -3.20 -22.81
CA TYR A 453 24.58 -2.60 -21.53
C TYR A 453 25.62 -3.38 -20.71
N LYS A 454 26.09 -4.57 -21.11
CA LYS A 454 27.18 -5.29 -20.38
C LYS A 454 28.43 -4.46 -20.16
N GLY A 455 28.83 -3.65 -21.15
CA GLY A 455 29.96 -2.70 -21.01
C GLY A 455 29.73 -1.55 -20.02
N LYS A 456 28.55 -1.49 -19.38
CA LYS A 456 28.18 -0.55 -18.32
C LYS A 456 27.73 -1.27 -17.04
N VAL A 457 27.69 -2.60 -17.00
CA VAL A 457 27.50 -3.33 -15.73
C VAL A 457 28.76 -3.08 -14.89
N ILE A 458 28.56 -2.58 -13.67
CA ILE A 458 29.64 -2.22 -12.73
C ILE A 458 29.78 -3.21 -11.59
N THR A 459 28.73 -4.00 -11.31
CA THR A 459 28.76 -5.18 -10.43
C THR A 459 27.46 -5.99 -10.59
N THR A 460 27.38 -7.15 -9.95
CA THR A 460 26.21 -8.01 -9.87
C THR A 460 26.00 -8.45 -8.41
N GLY A 461 24.80 -8.28 -7.88
CA GLY A 461 24.36 -8.84 -6.60
C GLY A 461 23.34 -9.97 -6.78
N LEU A 462 22.57 -10.27 -5.74
CA LEU A 462 21.48 -11.23 -5.79
C LEU A 462 20.22 -10.59 -6.42
N PRO A 463 19.49 -11.30 -7.31
CA PRO A 463 18.26 -10.82 -7.96
C PRO A 463 17.06 -10.84 -6.99
N ALA A 464 17.12 -9.98 -5.97
CA ALA A 464 16.29 -10.05 -4.77
C ALA A 464 14.79 -9.80 -5.04
N SER A 465 14.48 -8.88 -5.96
CA SER A 465 13.11 -8.61 -6.43
C SER A 465 13.16 -8.13 -7.88
N PRO A 466 12.44 -8.77 -8.83
CA PRO A 466 12.57 -8.53 -10.26
C PRO A 466 12.07 -7.15 -10.70
N GLY A 467 12.42 -6.78 -11.93
CA GLY A 467 12.04 -5.53 -12.57
C GLY A 467 13.24 -4.66 -12.95
N ALA A 468 12.97 -3.58 -13.68
CA ALA A 468 13.96 -2.64 -14.15
C ALA A 468 13.74 -1.26 -13.52
N ALA A 469 14.64 -0.83 -12.63
CA ALA A 469 14.60 0.49 -12.02
C ALA A 469 15.70 1.39 -12.59
N VAL A 470 15.39 2.68 -12.73
CA VAL A 470 16.30 3.69 -13.29
C VAL A 470 16.10 5.00 -12.56
N GLY A 471 17.15 5.50 -11.88
CA GLY A 471 17.04 6.68 -11.03
C GLY A 471 18.39 7.20 -10.56
N GLN A 472 18.34 8.17 -9.65
CA GLN A 472 19.50 8.84 -9.07
C GLN A 472 19.80 8.28 -7.67
N ILE A 473 21.08 8.07 -7.34
CA ILE A 473 21.49 7.50 -6.04
C ILE A 473 21.10 8.43 -4.88
N VAL A 474 20.56 7.85 -3.81
CA VAL A 474 20.37 8.46 -2.47
C VAL A 474 20.74 7.45 -1.38
N PHE A 475 21.18 7.93 -0.21
CA PHE A 475 21.76 7.09 0.86
C PHE A 475 20.92 6.97 2.13
N THR A 476 19.87 7.79 2.27
CA THR A 476 18.94 7.78 3.41
C THR A 476 17.50 7.58 2.94
N ALA A 477 16.64 7.13 3.84
CA ALA A 477 15.22 6.95 3.54
C ALA A 477 14.49 8.30 3.40
N GLU A 478 14.92 9.30 4.16
CA GLU A 478 14.44 10.68 4.15
C GLU A 478 14.75 11.37 2.82
N ASP A 479 15.96 11.20 2.29
CA ASP A 479 16.32 11.69 0.96
C ASP A 479 15.45 11.01 -0.12
N ALA A 480 15.19 9.70 -0.01
CA ALA A 480 14.31 9.01 -0.95
C ALA A 480 12.85 9.53 -0.89
N GLU A 481 12.27 9.75 0.30
CA GLU A 481 10.94 10.40 0.43
C GLU A 481 10.96 11.83 -0.15
N ALA A 482 11.99 12.62 0.16
CA ALA A 482 12.10 14.01 -0.28
C ALA A 482 12.32 14.17 -1.79
N TRP A 483 13.04 13.25 -2.43
CA TRP A 483 13.26 13.25 -3.88
C TRP A 483 12.03 12.77 -4.64
N HIS A 484 11.32 11.76 -4.12
CA HIS A 484 10.03 11.33 -4.66
C HIS A 484 8.99 12.46 -4.61
N ALA A 485 8.92 13.21 -3.51
CA ALA A 485 8.07 14.39 -3.38
C ALA A 485 8.44 15.55 -4.35
N GLN A 486 9.64 15.52 -4.95
CA GLN A 486 10.08 16.43 -6.02
C GLN A 486 9.84 15.85 -7.43
N GLY A 487 9.17 14.70 -7.56
CA GLY A 487 8.96 14.01 -8.84
C GLY A 487 10.22 13.34 -9.42
N LYS A 488 11.29 13.17 -8.62
CA LYS A 488 12.54 12.52 -9.06
C LYS A 488 12.47 11.01 -8.84
N SER A 489 13.00 10.25 -9.79
CA SER A 489 13.26 8.82 -9.60
C SER A 489 14.55 8.63 -8.79
N ALA A 490 14.44 8.06 -7.59
CA ALA A 490 15.57 7.78 -6.70
C ALA A 490 15.88 6.27 -6.62
N ILE A 491 17.16 5.92 -6.42
CA ILE A 491 17.62 4.56 -6.12
C ILE A 491 18.25 4.59 -4.73
N LEU A 492 17.66 3.84 -3.79
CA LEU A 492 18.13 3.81 -2.40
C LEU A 492 19.29 2.82 -2.26
N VAL A 493 20.47 3.33 -1.90
CA VAL A 493 21.69 2.54 -1.71
C VAL A 493 22.06 2.53 -0.22
N ARG A 494 22.06 1.34 0.39
CA ARG A 494 22.32 1.15 1.84
C ARG A 494 23.35 0.03 2.05
N THR A 495 24.00 0.00 3.21
CA THR A 495 24.76 -1.21 3.60
C THR A 495 23.82 -2.42 3.72
N GLU A 496 22.72 -2.22 4.44
CA GLU A 496 21.57 -3.10 4.61
C GLU A 496 20.35 -2.22 4.93
N THR A 497 19.13 -2.66 4.62
CA THR A 497 17.92 -1.88 4.98
C THR A 497 17.40 -2.29 6.34
N SER A 498 17.15 -1.33 7.23
CA SER A 498 16.54 -1.61 8.53
C SER A 498 15.00 -1.56 8.46
N PRO A 499 14.32 -2.11 9.49
CA PRO A 499 13.09 -1.59 10.06
C PRO A 499 12.60 -0.17 9.72
N GLU A 500 13.48 0.82 9.70
CA GLU A 500 13.16 2.26 9.67
C GLU A 500 13.15 2.80 8.24
N ASP A 501 13.93 2.19 7.33
CA ASP A 501 14.08 2.60 5.93
C ASP A 501 12.78 2.48 5.10
N VAL A 502 11.74 1.82 5.63
CA VAL A 502 10.46 1.47 4.98
C VAL A 502 9.83 2.62 4.18
N GLY A 503 9.86 3.85 4.69
CA GLY A 503 9.31 5.01 3.98
C GLY A 503 10.06 5.32 2.68
N GLY A 504 11.38 5.43 2.76
CA GLY A 504 12.26 5.66 1.62
C GLY A 504 12.33 4.48 0.66
N MET A 505 12.28 3.25 1.16
CA MET A 505 12.15 2.04 0.34
C MET A 505 10.85 2.04 -0.48
N HIS A 506 9.76 2.64 0.04
CA HIS A 506 8.52 2.81 -0.70
C HIS A 506 8.60 3.97 -1.71
N ALA A 507 9.32 5.03 -1.39
CA ALA A 507 9.51 6.20 -2.26
C ALA A 507 10.45 5.94 -3.46
N ALA A 508 11.51 5.15 -3.26
CA ALA A 508 12.50 4.83 -4.28
C ALA A 508 11.93 3.98 -5.44
N ALA A 509 12.49 4.14 -6.64
CA ALA A 509 12.19 3.31 -7.80
C ALA A 509 12.84 1.93 -7.72
N GLY A 510 13.98 1.82 -7.02
CA GLY A 510 14.67 0.56 -6.76
C GLY A 510 15.63 0.65 -5.58
N ILE A 511 16.09 -0.51 -5.09
CA ILE A 511 16.86 -0.65 -3.84
C ILE A 511 18.12 -1.50 -4.10
N LEU A 512 19.27 -1.03 -3.63
CA LEU A 512 20.55 -1.75 -3.69
C LEU A 512 21.14 -1.89 -2.28
N THR A 513 21.50 -3.12 -1.87
CA THR A 513 22.21 -3.37 -0.60
C THR A 513 23.52 -4.12 -0.76
N ALA A 514 24.51 -3.77 0.08
CA ALA A 514 25.80 -4.45 0.14
C ALA A 514 25.71 -5.84 0.80
N ARG A 515 24.83 -5.98 1.80
CA ARG A 515 24.56 -7.21 2.56
C ARG A 515 23.13 -7.73 2.32
N GLY A 516 22.84 -8.91 2.87
CA GLY A 516 21.51 -9.53 2.89
C GLY A 516 21.25 -10.53 1.76
N GLY A 517 20.92 -11.78 2.13
CA GLY A 517 20.53 -12.86 1.22
C GLY A 517 19.14 -12.67 0.57
N MET A 518 18.64 -13.70 -0.11
CA MET A 518 17.35 -13.66 -0.80
C MET A 518 16.16 -13.57 0.16
N THR A 519 16.35 -13.94 1.44
CA THR A 519 15.38 -13.81 2.53
C THR A 519 15.48 -12.51 3.35
N SER A 520 16.43 -11.62 3.03
CA SER A 520 16.70 -10.38 3.79
C SER A 520 15.53 -9.38 3.81
N HIS A 521 15.56 -8.44 4.77
CA HIS A 521 14.53 -7.41 4.93
C HIS A 521 14.28 -6.62 3.63
N ALA A 522 15.35 -6.19 2.95
CA ALA A 522 15.28 -5.52 1.65
C ALA A 522 14.51 -6.37 0.62
N ALA A 523 14.91 -7.63 0.47
CA ALA A 523 14.36 -8.56 -0.51
C ALA A 523 12.87 -8.87 -0.26
N VAL A 524 12.49 -9.17 1.00
CA VAL A 524 11.12 -9.54 1.38
C VAL A 524 10.16 -8.34 1.29
N VAL A 525 10.62 -7.14 1.65
CA VAL A 525 9.82 -5.91 1.53
C VAL A 525 9.68 -5.47 0.07
N ALA A 526 10.78 -5.46 -0.70
CA ALA A 526 10.77 -5.06 -2.11
C ALA A 526 9.86 -5.96 -2.98
N ARG A 527 9.95 -7.30 -2.82
CA ARG A 527 9.02 -8.23 -3.49
C ARG A 527 7.57 -7.96 -3.14
N GLY A 528 7.30 -7.65 -1.87
CA GLY A 528 5.96 -7.31 -1.38
C GLY A 528 5.36 -6.01 -1.94
N TRP A 529 6.16 -5.16 -2.59
CA TRP A 529 5.72 -3.95 -3.30
C TRP A 529 6.02 -3.98 -4.80
N GLY A 530 6.58 -5.07 -5.33
CA GLY A 530 6.95 -5.16 -6.74
C GLY A 530 8.14 -4.32 -7.18
N LYS A 531 8.87 -3.71 -6.24
CA LYS A 531 10.01 -2.84 -6.56
C LYS A 531 11.24 -3.66 -6.91
N CYS A 532 12.00 -3.19 -7.89
CA CYS A 532 13.28 -3.77 -8.27
C CYS A 532 14.25 -3.69 -7.07
N CYS A 533 14.85 -4.82 -6.70
CA CYS A 533 15.87 -4.87 -5.66
C CYS A 533 17.01 -5.82 -6.04
N VAL A 534 18.24 -5.36 -5.77
CA VAL A 534 19.47 -6.15 -5.82
C VAL A 534 20.07 -6.14 -4.42
N SER A 535 20.27 -7.31 -3.81
CA SER A 535 20.81 -7.42 -2.43
C SER A 535 22.14 -8.17 -2.39
N GLY A 536 22.82 -8.14 -1.24
CA GLY A 536 24.05 -8.93 -1.02
C GLY A 536 25.20 -8.59 -1.98
N CYS A 537 25.23 -7.36 -2.50
CA CYS A 537 26.21 -6.92 -3.49
C CYS A 537 27.57 -6.60 -2.85
N SER A 538 28.27 -7.63 -2.39
CA SER A 538 29.46 -7.56 -1.53
C SER A 538 30.67 -6.80 -2.09
N SER A 539 30.66 -6.46 -3.38
CA SER A 539 31.66 -5.59 -4.02
C SER A 539 31.52 -4.11 -3.64
N ILE A 540 30.33 -3.68 -3.17
CA ILE A 540 30.05 -2.26 -2.92
C ILE A 540 30.41 -1.89 -1.48
N ARG A 541 30.99 -0.70 -1.30
CA ARG A 541 31.21 -0.09 0.03
C ARG A 541 30.49 1.25 0.07
N VAL A 542 29.45 1.32 0.90
CA VAL A 542 28.64 2.52 1.08
C VAL A 542 29.25 3.38 2.18
N ASN A 543 29.50 4.67 1.91
CA ASN A 543 29.79 5.65 2.93
C ASN A 543 28.62 6.65 3.01
N GLU A 544 27.77 6.43 4.01
CA GLU A 544 26.52 7.17 4.21
C GLU A 544 26.78 8.61 4.71
N ILE A 545 27.95 8.87 5.32
CA ILE A 545 28.38 10.19 5.81
C ILE A 545 28.91 11.06 4.66
N GLU A 546 29.74 10.48 3.78
CA GLU A 546 30.29 11.17 2.59
C GLU A 546 29.32 11.15 1.40
N LYS A 547 28.17 10.48 1.53
CA LYS A 547 27.15 10.28 0.49
C LYS A 547 27.76 9.78 -0.83
N VAL A 548 28.51 8.68 -0.73
CA VAL A 548 29.19 8.04 -1.86
C VAL A 548 29.17 6.51 -1.71
N VAL A 549 29.07 5.79 -2.83
CA VAL A 549 29.31 4.35 -2.90
C VAL A 549 30.53 4.06 -3.77
N ALA A 550 31.47 3.29 -3.22
CA ALA A 550 32.59 2.74 -3.96
C ALA A 550 32.21 1.37 -4.54
N ILE A 551 32.43 1.16 -5.84
CA ILE A 551 32.21 -0.09 -6.55
C ILE A 551 33.48 -0.39 -7.36
N GLU A 552 34.30 -1.28 -6.82
CA GLU A 552 35.67 -1.57 -7.31
C GLU A 552 36.54 -0.31 -7.47
N ASP A 553 36.72 0.18 -8.70
CA ASP A 553 37.53 1.34 -9.07
C ASP A 553 36.73 2.65 -9.19
N LYS A 554 35.39 2.59 -9.04
CA LYS A 554 34.47 3.72 -9.27
C LYS A 554 33.85 4.24 -7.99
N MET A 555 33.83 5.56 -7.85
CA MET A 555 33.07 6.29 -6.83
C MET A 555 31.82 6.88 -7.49
N LEU A 556 30.64 6.62 -6.93
CA LEU A 556 29.36 7.19 -7.38
C LEU A 556 28.70 7.97 -6.24
N TYR A 557 28.28 9.19 -6.53
CA TYR A 557 27.82 10.16 -5.54
C TYR A 557 26.29 10.30 -5.52
N GLU A 558 25.76 10.96 -4.49
CA GLU A 558 24.33 11.31 -4.45
C GLU A 558 23.94 12.13 -5.69
N GLY A 559 22.87 11.71 -6.36
CA GLY A 559 22.43 12.30 -7.63
C GLY A 559 22.97 11.62 -8.90
N ASP A 560 23.99 10.76 -8.83
CA ASP A 560 24.46 10.02 -10.01
C ASP A 560 23.42 9.01 -10.48
N TRP A 561 23.28 8.87 -11.80
CA TRP A 561 22.30 7.96 -12.40
C TRP A 561 22.81 6.52 -12.44
N ILE A 562 22.03 5.59 -11.91
CA ILE A 562 22.21 4.14 -12.08
C ILE A 562 20.90 3.47 -12.49
N SER A 563 21.04 2.28 -13.05
CA SER A 563 19.93 1.38 -13.38
C SER A 563 20.16 0.03 -12.70
N LEU A 564 19.11 -0.55 -12.13
CA LEU A 564 19.14 -1.86 -11.46
C LEU A 564 18.29 -2.86 -12.25
N ASN A 565 18.85 -4.04 -12.52
CA ASN A 565 18.13 -5.19 -13.05
C ASN A 565 17.90 -6.21 -11.93
N GLY A 566 16.80 -6.07 -11.21
CA GLY A 566 16.44 -6.94 -10.09
C GLY A 566 16.13 -8.38 -10.53
N SER A 567 15.97 -8.62 -11.83
CA SER A 567 15.75 -9.95 -12.42
C SER A 567 17.06 -10.73 -12.67
N THR A 568 18.19 -10.04 -12.85
CA THR A 568 19.52 -10.64 -13.08
C THR A 568 20.53 -10.37 -11.98
N GLY A 569 20.26 -9.40 -11.10
CA GLY A 569 21.18 -8.89 -10.09
C GLY A 569 22.14 -7.82 -10.60
N GLU A 570 22.09 -7.44 -11.90
CA GLU A 570 23.05 -6.50 -12.50
C GLU A 570 22.83 -5.06 -12.02
N VAL A 571 23.90 -4.41 -11.56
CA VAL A 571 23.98 -2.97 -11.29
C VAL A 571 24.65 -2.30 -12.49
N ILE A 572 23.96 -1.35 -13.11
CA ILE A 572 24.32 -0.78 -14.42
C ILE A 572 24.52 0.72 -14.29
N LEU A 573 25.65 1.24 -14.78
CA LEU A 573 25.97 2.66 -14.75
C LEU A 573 25.13 3.46 -15.76
N GLY A 574 24.62 4.61 -15.31
CA GLY A 574 23.85 5.54 -16.13
C GLY A 574 22.38 5.16 -16.32
N LYS A 575 21.66 6.04 -17.02
CA LYS A 575 20.24 5.89 -17.35
C LYS A 575 20.06 4.95 -18.55
N GLN A 576 19.56 3.73 -18.33
CA GLN A 576 19.26 2.78 -19.40
C GLN A 576 17.83 2.95 -19.95
N PRO A 577 17.57 2.61 -21.23
CA PRO A 577 16.24 2.68 -21.81
C PRO A 577 15.33 1.55 -21.32
N LEU A 578 14.06 1.88 -21.07
CA LEU A 578 13.00 0.95 -20.67
C LEU A 578 12.07 0.66 -21.85
N SER A 579 11.29 -0.41 -21.77
CA SER A 579 10.24 -0.80 -22.73
C SER A 579 9.04 -1.41 -22.02
N PRO A 580 7.86 -1.41 -22.65
CA PRO A 580 6.70 -2.14 -22.14
C PRO A 580 7.03 -3.64 -21.98
N PRO A 581 6.48 -4.30 -20.94
CA PRO A 581 6.73 -5.72 -20.69
C PRO A 581 6.11 -6.62 -21.77
N ALA A 582 6.66 -7.83 -21.89
CA ALA A 582 6.08 -8.89 -22.70
C ALA A 582 5.06 -9.70 -21.88
N LEU A 583 3.89 -9.97 -22.47
CA LEU A 583 2.88 -10.85 -21.88
C LEU A 583 3.38 -12.31 -21.90
N SER A 584 3.06 -13.07 -20.85
CA SER A 584 3.35 -14.51 -20.76
C SER A 584 2.12 -15.36 -21.11
N ALA A 585 2.33 -16.58 -21.61
CA ALA A 585 1.24 -17.51 -21.92
C ALA A 585 0.43 -17.91 -20.66
N ASP A 586 1.09 -17.98 -19.50
CA ASP A 586 0.42 -18.21 -18.20
C ASP A 586 -0.50 -17.02 -17.85
N LEU A 587 -0.10 -15.77 -18.18
CA LEU A 587 -0.94 -14.58 -17.99
C LEU A 587 -2.14 -14.53 -18.96
N GLU A 588 -1.95 -14.86 -20.23
CA GLU A 588 -3.07 -14.97 -21.19
C GLU A 588 -4.08 -16.04 -20.73
N THR A 589 -3.57 -17.19 -20.27
CA THR A 589 -4.37 -18.28 -19.70
C THR A 589 -5.15 -17.83 -18.47
N PHE A 590 -4.48 -17.22 -17.49
CA PHE A 590 -5.12 -16.71 -16.27
C PHE A 590 -6.17 -15.62 -16.56
N MET A 591 -5.86 -14.67 -17.44
CA MET A 591 -6.78 -13.60 -17.81
C MET A 591 -7.99 -14.09 -18.62
N SER A 592 -7.91 -15.27 -19.25
CA SER A 592 -9.10 -15.92 -19.84
C SER A 592 -10.11 -16.35 -18.76
N TRP A 593 -9.65 -16.88 -17.63
CA TRP A 593 -10.52 -17.28 -16.51
C TRP A 593 -11.14 -16.05 -15.82
N VAL A 594 -10.38 -14.96 -15.75
CA VAL A 594 -10.88 -13.65 -15.29
C VAL A 594 -12.02 -13.14 -16.19
N ASP A 595 -11.87 -13.25 -17.51
CA ASP A 595 -12.92 -12.85 -18.47
C ASP A 595 -14.13 -13.79 -18.48
N GLU A 596 -13.96 -15.10 -18.21
CA GLU A 596 -15.06 -16.06 -18.05
C GLU A 596 -15.96 -15.74 -16.83
N VAL A 597 -15.38 -15.18 -15.77
CA VAL A 597 -16.05 -14.96 -14.47
C VAL A 597 -16.72 -13.58 -14.36
N ARG A 598 -16.08 -12.52 -14.86
CA ARG A 598 -16.55 -11.14 -14.64
C ARG A 598 -17.85 -10.82 -15.38
N GLN A 599 -18.73 -10.04 -14.74
CA GLN A 599 -19.96 -9.53 -15.36
C GLN A 599 -19.85 -8.08 -15.85
N LEU A 600 -19.04 -7.24 -15.19
CA LEU A 600 -18.71 -5.90 -15.70
C LEU A 600 -17.89 -6.03 -16.99
N LYS A 601 -18.25 -5.23 -18.00
CA LYS A 601 -17.36 -4.95 -19.12
C LYS A 601 -16.24 -4.00 -18.69
N VAL A 602 -15.07 -4.12 -19.31
CA VAL A 602 -13.96 -3.20 -19.08
C VAL A 602 -13.63 -2.44 -20.35
N MET A 603 -13.91 -1.13 -20.32
CA MET A 603 -13.60 -0.18 -21.37
C MET A 603 -12.31 0.58 -21.04
N ALA A 604 -11.81 1.35 -22.00
CA ALA A 604 -10.67 2.24 -21.77
C ALA A 604 -11.03 3.73 -21.87
N ASN A 605 -10.27 4.55 -21.16
CA ASN A 605 -10.16 5.99 -21.34
C ASN A 605 -8.97 6.20 -22.29
N ALA A 606 -9.23 6.55 -23.55
CA ALA A 606 -8.22 6.57 -24.60
C ALA A 606 -8.51 7.67 -25.64
N ASP A 607 -7.55 8.57 -25.82
CA ASP A 607 -7.75 9.84 -26.52
C ASP A 607 -7.00 9.87 -27.88
N THR A 608 -6.17 8.87 -28.16
CA THR A 608 -5.43 8.70 -29.44
C THR A 608 -5.60 7.30 -30.04
N PRO A 609 -5.34 7.11 -31.35
CA PRO A 609 -5.32 5.78 -31.98
C PRO A 609 -4.28 4.82 -31.37
N GLY A 610 -3.17 5.35 -30.83
CA GLY A 610 -2.13 4.56 -30.18
C GLY A 610 -2.59 3.99 -28.83
N ASP A 611 -3.20 4.84 -28.01
CA ASP A 611 -3.78 4.45 -26.71
C ASP A 611 -4.95 3.48 -26.89
N ALA A 612 -5.79 3.71 -27.91
CA ALA A 612 -6.88 2.81 -28.28
C ALA A 612 -6.36 1.40 -28.65
N LEU A 613 -5.29 1.31 -29.45
CA LEU A 613 -4.68 0.04 -29.80
C LEU A 613 -3.99 -0.65 -28.60
N ALA A 614 -3.36 0.12 -27.71
CA ALA A 614 -2.77 -0.40 -26.47
C ALA A 614 -3.84 -0.94 -25.51
N ALA A 615 -4.92 -0.19 -25.31
CA ALA A 615 -6.08 -0.61 -24.53
C ALA A 615 -6.70 -1.91 -25.06
N ARG A 616 -6.90 -2.00 -26.38
CA ARG A 616 -7.46 -3.20 -27.03
C ARG A 616 -6.56 -4.42 -26.83
N LYS A 617 -5.24 -4.27 -26.93
CA LYS A 617 -4.27 -5.34 -26.61
C LYS A 617 -4.33 -5.79 -25.15
N ASN A 618 -4.60 -4.87 -24.23
CA ASN A 618 -4.78 -5.17 -22.80
C ASN A 618 -6.18 -5.75 -22.47
N GLY A 619 -7.03 -5.99 -23.49
CA GLY A 619 -8.34 -6.62 -23.35
C GLY A 619 -9.50 -5.65 -23.10
N ALA A 620 -9.38 -4.37 -23.51
CA ALA A 620 -10.50 -3.43 -23.44
C ALA A 620 -11.58 -3.76 -24.48
N GLU A 621 -12.84 -3.76 -24.05
CA GLU A 621 -14.03 -4.06 -24.87
C GLU A 621 -14.58 -2.83 -25.61
N GLY A 622 -13.79 -1.75 -25.69
CA GLY A 622 -14.17 -0.47 -26.28
C GLY A 622 -13.57 0.71 -25.53
N ILE A 623 -14.02 1.93 -25.87
CA ILE A 623 -13.62 3.18 -25.22
C ILE A 623 -14.83 3.73 -24.47
N GLY A 624 -14.72 3.92 -23.16
CA GLY A 624 -15.77 4.50 -22.31
C GLY A 624 -15.60 6.00 -22.10
N LEU A 625 -14.43 6.55 -22.43
CA LEU A 625 -14.15 7.99 -22.48
C LEU A 625 -13.05 8.28 -23.52
N CYS A 626 -13.39 9.02 -24.56
CA CYS A 626 -12.46 9.70 -25.45
C CYS A 626 -12.62 11.22 -25.25
N ARG A 627 -11.57 11.88 -24.78
CA ARG A 627 -11.52 13.33 -24.53
C ARG A 627 -11.14 14.08 -25.80
N THR A 628 -12.02 14.96 -26.25
CA THR A 628 -11.78 15.73 -27.48
C THR A 628 -10.88 16.94 -27.27
N GLU A 629 -10.77 17.42 -26.04
CA GLU A 629 -9.84 18.47 -25.59
C GLU A 629 -8.37 18.09 -25.84
N HIS A 630 -7.97 16.85 -25.51
CA HIS A 630 -6.60 16.35 -25.73
C HIS A 630 -6.21 16.31 -27.21
N MET A 631 -7.17 16.14 -28.12
CA MET A 631 -6.93 16.19 -29.56
C MET A 631 -6.49 17.59 -30.02
N PHE A 632 -6.90 18.66 -29.34
CA PHE A 632 -6.48 20.01 -29.68
C PHE A 632 -5.07 20.33 -29.18
N PHE A 633 -4.64 19.76 -28.06
CA PHE A 633 -3.29 19.93 -27.52
C PHE A 633 -2.21 19.12 -28.26
N ALA A 634 -2.59 18.24 -29.19
CA ALA A 634 -1.66 17.34 -29.90
C ALA A 634 -0.63 18.05 -30.82
N SER A 635 -0.83 19.32 -31.18
CA SER A 635 0.20 20.15 -31.83
C SER A 635 -0.11 21.64 -31.75
N ASP A 636 0.93 22.48 -31.82
CA ASP A 636 0.83 23.93 -31.91
C ASP A 636 -0.22 24.44 -32.91
N GLU A 637 -0.32 23.84 -34.11
CA GLU A 637 -1.26 24.30 -35.14
C GLU A 637 -2.72 24.08 -34.71
N ARG A 638 -2.99 22.98 -34.00
CA ARG A 638 -4.32 22.67 -33.47
C ARG A 638 -4.68 23.63 -32.33
N ILE A 639 -3.73 23.90 -31.41
CA ILE A 639 -3.87 24.91 -30.36
C ILE A 639 -4.13 26.31 -30.98
N LYS A 640 -3.34 26.70 -31.98
CA LYS A 640 -3.50 27.96 -32.74
C LYS A 640 -4.87 28.08 -33.40
N ALA A 641 -5.42 26.99 -33.95
CA ALA A 641 -6.76 26.99 -34.52
C ALA A 641 -7.87 27.16 -33.44
N VAL A 642 -7.70 26.58 -32.24
CA VAL A 642 -8.59 26.84 -31.09
C VAL A 642 -8.46 28.27 -30.59
N ARG A 643 -7.25 28.82 -30.46
CA ARG A 643 -7.03 30.23 -30.07
C ARG A 643 -7.68 31.20 -31.07
N GLN A 644 -7.60 30.94 -32.37
CA GLN A 644 -8.31 31.70 -33.41
C GLN A 644 -9.84 31.63 -33.25
N MET A 645 -10.39 30.46 -32.91
CA MET A 645 -11.83 30.30 -32.61
C MET A 645 -12.26 31.09 -31.35
N ILE A 646 -11.43 31.11 -30.31
CA ILE A 646 -11.68 31.86 -29.07
C ILE A 646 -11.64 33.37 -29.34
N MET A 647 -10.63 33.85 -30.06
CA MET A 647 -10.43 35.28 -30.33
C MET A 647 -11.34 35.83 -31.44
N ALA A 648 -12.03 34.97 -32.20
CA ALA A 648 -12.95 35.39 -33.26
C ALA A 648 -13.99 36.44 -32.77
N PRO A 649 -14.02 37.65 -33.36
CA PRO A 649 -14.95 38.70 -32.95
C PRO A 649 -16.38 38.49 -33.48
N THR A 650 -16.56 37.68 -34.54
CA THR A 650 -17.86 37.36 -35.14
C THR A 650 -18.07 35.85 -35.31
N VAL A 651 -19.32 35.43 -35.52
CA VAL A 651 -19.69 34.01 -35.69
C VAL A 651 -19.12 33.44 -36.99
N GLU A 652 -19.05 34.24 -38.06
CA GLU A 652 -18.47 33.81 -39.35
C GLU A 652 -16.97 33.52 -39.25
N LEU A 653 -16.24 34.32 -38.47
CA LEU A 653 -14.82 34.09 -38.20
C LEU A 653 -14.61 32.89 -37.26
N ARG A 654 -15.51 32.67 -36.30
CA ARG A 654 -15.50 31.46 -35.44
C ARG A 654 -15.77 30.21 -36.27
N GLN A 655 -16.77 30.24 -37.16
CA GLN A 655 -17.07 29.13 -38.07
C GLN A 655 -15.85 28.81 -38.95
N LYS A 656 -15.19 29.83 -39.51
CA LYS A 656 -13.97 29.65 -40.32
C LYS A 656 -12.82 29.01 -39.52
N ALA A 657 -12.73 29.25 -38.21
CA ALA A 657 -11.78 28.55 -37.35
C ALA A 657 -12.22 27.10 -37.03
N LEU A 658 -13.51 26.87 -36.80
CA LEU A 658 -14.09 25.54 -36.62
C LEU A 658 -13.95 24.66 -37.86
N ASP A 659 -14.06 25.24 -39.06
CA ASP A 659 -13.82 24.55 -40.34
C ASP A 659 -12.34 24.11 -40.49
N ARG A 660 -11.39 24.74 -39.79
CA ARG A 660 -9.99 24.25 -39.66
C ARG A 660 -9.86 23.12 -38.64
N LEU A 661 -10.69 23.09 -37.60
CA LEU A 661 -10.67 22.04 -36.55
C LEU A 661 -11.33 20.74 -37.01
N LEU A 662 -12.39 20.83 -37.83
CA LEU A 662 -13.12 19.71 -38.42
C LEU A 662 -12.22 18.62 -39.05
N PRO A 663 -11.26 18.91 -39.96
CA PRO A 663 -10.41 17.88 -40.55
C PRO A 663 -9.47 17.20 -39.55
N TYR A 664 -9.00 17.89 -38.51
CA TYR A 664 -8.17 17.29 -37.46
C TYR A 664 -8.98 16.31 -36.61
N GLN A 665 -10.09 16.76 -36.03
CA GLN A 665 -11.01 15.91 -35.24
C GLN A 665 -11.46 14.68 -36.06
N ARG A 666 -11.87 14.88 -37.32
CA ARG A 666 -12.29 13.79 -38.21
C ARG A 666 -11.15 12.78 -38.44
N SER A 667 -9.93 13.24 -38.70
CA SER A 667 -8.77 12.36 -38.90
C SER A 667 -8.42 11.53 -37.66
N ASP A 668 -8.56 12.11 -36.47
CA ASP A 668 -8.28 11.40 -35.21
C ASP A 668 -9.34 10.33 -34.94
N PHE A 669 -10.62 10.66 -35.12
CA PHE A 669 -11.73 9.71 -35.01
C PHE A 669 -11.63 8.57 -36.02
N GLU A 670 -11.23 8.83 -37.28
CA GLU A 670 -10.95 7.76 -38.25
C GLU A 670 -9.86 6.80 -37.75
N GLY A 671 -8.81 7.30 -37.11
CA GLY A 671 -7.76 6.48 -36.50
C GLY A 671 -8.27 5.66 -35.30
N ILE A 672 -9.06 6.28 -34.43
CA ILE A 672 -9.60 5.64 -33.21
C ILE A 672 -10.64 4.56 -33.57
N PHE A 673 -11.57 4.85 -34.47
CA PHE A 673 -12.55 3.87 -34.96
C PHE A 673 -11.87 2.69 -35.67
N ARG A 674 -10.77 2.93 -36.41
CA ARG A 674 -9.96 1.85 -37.00
C ARG A 674 -9.28 0.98 -35.94
N ALA A 675 -8.78 1.57 -34.86
CA ALA A 675 -8.20 0.82 -33.75
C ALA A 675 -9.25 -0.01 -32.98
N MET A 676 -10.47 0.51 -32.86
CA MET A 676 -11.61 -0.11 -32.16
C MET A 676 -12.65 -0.76 -33.09
N ASP A 677 -12.25 -1.24 -34.28
CA ASP A 677 -13.10 -1.99 -35.21
C ASP A 677 -13.91 -3.10 -34.51
N GLY A 678 -15.25 -2.99 -34.54
CA GLY A 678 -16.18 -3.91 -33.90
C GLY A 678 -16.53 -3.59 -32.44
N LEU A 679 -16.02 -2.51 -31.85
CA LEU A 679 -16.21 -2.15 -30.44
C LEU A 679 -16.85 -0.74 -30.27
N PRO A 680 -17.59 -0.48 -29.18
CA PRO A 680 -18.13 0.84 -28.86
C PRO A 680 -17.03 1.86 -28.57
N VAL A 681 -17.25 3.11 -29.02
CA VAL A 681 -16.36 4.24 -28.76
C VAL A 681 -17.18 5.42 -28.26
N THR A 682 -17.04 5.72 -26.97
CA THR A 682 -17.74 6.81 -26.28
C THR A 682 -16.92 8.10 -26.32
N ILE A 683 -17.42 9.12 -27.03
CA ILE A 683 -16.71 10.38 -27.28
C ILE A 683 -17.34 11.51 -26.47
N ARG A 684 -16.54 12.17 -25.62
CA ARG A 684 -16.96 13.33 -24.82
C ARG A 684 -16.77 14.61 -25.63
N LEU A 685 -17.83 15.41 -25.74
CA LEU A 685 -17.74 16.76 -26.30
C LEU A 685 -16.82 17.65 -25.46
N LEU A 686 -16.38 18.78 -26.02
CA LEU A 686 -15.44 19.71 -25.39
C LEU A 686 -15.90 20.08 -23.96
N ASP A 687 -15.08 19.73 -22.98
CA ASP A 687 -15.33 19.98 -21.55
C ASP A 687 -14.62 21.22 -20.97
N PRO A 688 -13.30 21.47 -21.15
CA PRO A 688 -12.61 22.51 -20.40
C PRO A 688 -13.04 23.95 -20.76
N PRO A 689 -12.93 24.91 -19.81
CA PRO A 689 -13.15 26.33 -20.05
C PRO A 689 -12.12 26.89 -21.04
N LEU A 690 -12.53 27.89 -21.82
CA LEU A 690 -11.73 28.40 -22.94
C LEU A 690 -10.38 29.01 -22.54
N HIS A 691 -10.18 29.40 -21.27
CA HIS A 691 -8.90 29.96 -20.82
C HIS A 691 -7.76 28.93 -20.77
N GLU A 692 -8.05 27.63 -20.69
CA GLU A 692 -7.03 26.56 -20.69
C GLU A 692 -6.31 26.39 -22.05
N PHE A 693 -6.81 27.04 -23.12
CA PHE A 693 -6.16 27.05 -24.44
C PHE A 693 -5.30 28.31 -24.70
N LEU A 694 -5.27 29.26 -23.76
CA LEU A 694 -4.45 30.47 -23.88
C LEU A 694 -2.97 30.16 -23.58
N PRO A 695 -2.01 30.98 -24.04
CA PRO A 695 -0.63 30.87 -23.58
C PRO A 695 -0.51 31.12 -22.06
N GLU A 696 0.45 30.44 -21.43
CA GLU A 696 0.87 30.71 -20.05
C GLU A 696 2.07 31.68 -20.01
N GLY A 697 2.18 32.51 -18.97
CA GLY A 697 3.31 33.42 -18.78
C GLY A 697 2.94 34.79 -18.22
N HIS A 698 3.74 35.80 -18.53
CA HIS A 698 3.41 37.20 -18.27
C HIS A 698 2.35 37.69 -19.26
N VAL A 699 1.42 38.54 -18.82
CA VAL A 699 0.27 39.00 -19.63
C VAL A 699 0.75 39.66 -20.93
N GLU A 700 1.84 40.41 -20.87
CA GLU A 700 2.48 41.08 -22.01
C GLU A 700 3.01 40.09 -23.07
N ASP A 701 3.53 38.94 -22.65
CA ASP A 701 3.97 37.88 -23.56
C ASP A 701 2.77 37.11 -24.16
N ILE A 702 1.78 36.78 -23.32
CA ILE A 702 0.53 36.08 -23.73
C ILE A 702 -0.21 36.91 -24.78
N VAL A 703 -0.38 38.22 -24.53
CA VAL A 703 -1.05 39.14 -25.45
C VAL A 703 -0.27 39.27 -26.77
N ARG A 704 1.06 39.41 -26.72
CA ARG A 704 1.90 39.47 -27.92
C ARG A 704 1.79 38.20 -28.77
N GLU A 705 1.76 37.02 -28.15
CA GLU A 705 1.58 35.73 -28.82
C GLU A 705 0.20 35.64 -29.50
N LEU A 706 -0.87 35.92 -28.74
CA LEU A 706 -2.24 35.89 -29.26
C LEU A 706 -2.49 36.88 -30.39
N CYS A 707 -1.96 38.11 -30.30
CA CYS A 707 -2.02 39.09 -31.39
C CYS A 707 -1.31 38.56 -32.66
N ALA A 708 -0.14 37.94 -32.52
CA ALA A 708 0.60 37.37 -33.65
C ALA A 708 -0.08 36.13 -34.27
N GLU A 709 -0.75 35.30 -33.48
CA GLU A 709 -1.42 34.07 -33.94
C GLU A 709 -2.81 34.30 -34.53
N THR A 710 -3.51 35.34 -34.08
CA THR A 710 -4.93 35.58 -34.42
C THR A 710 -5.19 36.83 -35.23
N GLY A 711 -4.27 37.81 -35.22
CA GLY A 711 -4.45 39.11 -35.86
C GLY A 711 -5.45 40.04 -35.15
N ALA A 712 -5.85 39.72 -33.92
CA ALA A 712 -6.65 40.60 -33.06
C ALA A 712 -5.84 41.82 -32.59
N ALA A 713 -6.54 42.88 -32.16
CA ALA A 713 -5.90 44.05 -31.54
C ALA A 713 -5.55 43.76 -30.07
N GLU A 714 -4.56 44.49 -29.54
CA GLU A 714 -4.04 44.32 -28.18
C GLU A 714 -5.16 44.49 -27.12
N ASP A 715 -5.98 45.53 -27.27
CA ASP A 715 -7.16 45.80 -26.42
C ASP A 715 -8.23 44.69 -26.51
N ASP A 716 -8.46 44.12 -27.70
CA ASP A 716 -9.44 43.03 -27.91
C ASP A 716 -8.99 41.73 -27.24
N VAL A 717 -7.68 41.44 -27.28
CA VAL A 717 -7.08 40.27 -26.62
C VAL A 717 -7.15 40.43 -25.10
N LEU A 718 -6.74 41.58 -24.56
CA LEU A 718 -6.82 41.89 -23.13
C LEU A 718 -8.26 41.79 -22.61
N ALA A 719 -9.20 42.48 -23.26
CA ALA A 719 -10.62 42.45 -22.88
C ALA A 719 -11.23 41.04 -22.98
N ARG A 720 -10.70 40.17 -23.85
CA ARG A 720 -11.13 38.77 -23.94
C ARG A 720 -10.48 37.88 -22.89
N MET A 721 -9.21 38.10 -22.56
CA MET A 721 -8.54 37.41 -21.46
C MET A 721 -9.25 37.71 -20.12
N GLU A 722 -9.54 38.98 -19.84
CA GLU A 722 -10.33 39.37 -18.65
C GLU A 722 -11.71 38.72 -18.64
N LYS A 723 -12.42 38.72 -19.78
CA LYS A 723 -13.76 38.11 -19.90
C LYS A 723 -13.76 36.58 -19.75
N LEU A 724 -12.65 35.91 -20.06
CA LEU A 724 -12.48 34.47 -19.90
C LEU A 724 -11.81 34.07 -18.57
N SER A 725 -11.42 35.04 -17.73
CA SER A 725 -10.82 34.76 -16.43
C SER A 725 -11.89 34.41 -15.41
N GLU A 726 -11.82 33.22 -14.83
CA GLU A 726 -12.80 32.72 -13.87
C GLU A 726 -12.19 32.52 -12.47
N VAL A 727 -12.96 32.83 -11.43
CA VAL A 727 -12.50 32.68 -10.03
C VAL A 727 -12.46 31.20 -9.61
N ASN A 728 -13.28 30.35 -10.22
CA ASN A 728 -13.33 28.90 -9.96
C ASN A 728 -13.56 28.12 -11.28
N PRO A 729 -12.53 27.96 -12.14
CA PRO A 729 -12.62 27.31 -13.46
C PRO A 729 -13.37 25.97 -13.50
N MET A 730 -13.15 25.12 -12.47
CA MET A 730 -13.82 23.83 -12.30
C MET A 730 -15.36 23.93 -12.33
N LEU A 731 -15.93 25.04 -11.84
CA LEU A 731 -17.38 25.25 -11.74
C LEU A 731 -17.91 26.28 -12.76
N GLY A 732 -17.09 26.75 -13.69
CA GLY A 732 -17.34 27.92 -14.54
C GLY A 732 -17.98 27.66 -15.90
N PHE A 733 -17.55 28.42 -16.91
CA PHE A 733 -18.13 28.47 -18.26
C PHE A 733 -17.54 27.41 -19.19
N ARG A 734 -17.86 26.15 -18.87
CA ARG A 734 -17.29 24.94 -19.47
C ARG A 734 -18.38 23.90 -19.82
N GLY A 735 -18.01 22.78 -20.45
CA GLY A 735 -18.88 21.64 -20.73
C GLY A 735 -20.15 21.99 -21.52
N CYS A 736 -21.30 21.38 -21.17
CA CYS A 736 -22.56 21.64 -21.88
C CYS A 736 -22.95 23.13 -21.91
N ARG A 737 -22.55 23.95 -20.93
CA ARG A 737 -22.88 25.38 -20.85
C ARG A 737 -22.23 26.15 -22.00
N LEU A 738 -20.99 25.77 -22.33
CA LEU A 738 -20.24 26.28 -23.46
C LEU A 738 -20.87 25.81 -24.78
N GLY A 739 -21.21 24.51 -24.88
CA GLY A 739 -21.86 23.93 -26.06
C GLY A 739 -23.28 24.45 -26.35
N ILE A 740 -24.03 24.86 -25.32
CA ILE A 740 -25.36 25.51 -25.45
C ILE A 740 -25.18 26.97 -25.89
N SER A 741 -24.16 27.66 -25.38
CA SER A 741 -23.92 29.09 -25.66
C SER A 741 -23.27 29.33 -27.03
N TYR A 742 -22.50 28.35 -27.52
CA TYR A 742 -21.92 28.31 -28.86
C TYR A 742 -22.23 26.96 -29.53
N PRO A 743 -23.47 26.76 -30.03
CA PRO A 743 -23.91 25.52 -30.69
C PRO A 743 -22.94 25.02 -31.77
N GLU A 744 -22.32 25.93 -32.52
CA GLU A 744 -21.36 25.66 -33.60
C GLU A 744 -20.16 24.80 -33.16
N LEU A 745 -19.78 24.83 -31.88
CA LEU A 745 -18.77 23.93 -31.30
C LEU A 745 -19.25 22.47 -31.35
N THR A 746 -20.49 22.26 -30.89
CA THR A 746 -21.13 20.94 -30.85
C THR A 746 -21.46 20.44 -32.26
N GLU A 747 -21.87 21.34 -33.16
CA GLU A 747 -22.09 20.99 -34.56
C GLU A 747 -20.81 20.51 -35.25
N MET A 748 -19.69 21.22 -35.07
CA MET A 748 -18.39 20.84 -35.62
C MET A 748 -17.95 19.46 -35.11
N GLN A 749 -18.03 19.22 -33.80
CA GLN A 749 -17.63 17.94 -33.20
C GLN A 749 -18.55 16.79 -33.62
N ALA A 750 -19.87 16.95 -33.54
CA ALA A 750 -20.82 15.93 -33.99
C ALA A 750 -20.62 15.59 -35.48
N ARG A 751 -20.41 16.62 -36.32
CA ARG A 751 -20.10 16.45 -37.74
C ARG A 751 -18.80 15.67 -37.96
N ALA A 752 -17.72 16.00 -37.25
CA ALA A 752 -16.45 15.29 -37.32
C ALA A 752 -16.59 13.79 -36.97
N ILE A 753 -17.34 13.49 -35.90
CA ILE A 753 -17.65 12.12 -35.46
C ILE A 753 -18.39 11.34 -36.55
N PHE A 754 -19.49 11.88 -37.08
CA PHE A 754 -20.31 11.16 -38.07
C PHE A 754 -19.63 11.03 -39.43
N GLU A 755 -18.93 12.07 -39.92
CA GLU A 755 -18.16 11.96 -41.18
C GLU A 755 -17.05 10.90 -41.07
N ALA A 756 -16.31 10.85 -39.95
CA ALA A 756 -15.29 9.84 -39.69
C ALA A 756 -15.88 8.42 -39.58
N ALA A 757 -16.98 8.26 -38.85
CA ALA A 757 -17.62 6.97 -38.67
C ALA A 757 -18.14 6.39 -40.00
N ILE A 758 -18.75 7.20 -40.86
CA ILE A 758 -19.20 6.77 -42.20
C ILE A 758 -18.00 6.49 -43.11
N SER A 759 -16.94 7.30 -43.05
CA SER A 759 -15.68 7.08 -43.77
C SER A 759 -15.07 5.71 -43.46
N MET A 760 -14.97 5.35 -42.17
CA MET A 760 -14.49 4.03 -41.75
C MET A 760 -15.47 2.89 -42.09
N THR A 761 -16.79 3.12 -41.94
CA THR A 761 -17.83 2.15 -42.35
C THR A 761 -17.90 1.95 -43.87
N ASN A 762 -17.32 2.83 -44.67
CA ASN A 762 -17.11 2.66 -46.12
C ASN A 762 -15.82 1.90 -46.45
N GLN A 763 -14.87 1.80 -45.51
CA GLN A 763 -13.67 0.96 -45.60
C GLN A 763 -13.88 -0.45 -45.00
N GLY A 764 -15.09 -0.78 -44.55
CA GLY A 764 -15.46 -2.09 -44.01
C GLY A 764 -15.32 -2.24 -42.49
N ILE A 765 -14.86 -1.20 -41.79
CA ILE A 765 -14.74 -1.15 -40.33
C ILE A 765 -16.15 -1.08 -39.71
N GLN A 766 -16.39 -1.84 -38.63
CA GLN A 766 -17.61 -1.74 -37.83
C GLN A 766 -17.45 -0.66 -36.77
N VAL A 767 -18.28 0.39 -36.84
CA VAL A 767 -18.19 1.57 -35.98
C VAL A 767 -19.46 1.73 -35.15
N PHE A 768 -19.29 1.87 -33.83
CA PHE A 768 -20.39 2.05 -32.88
C PHE A 768 -20.16 3.31 -32.02
N PRO A 769 -20.48 4.52 -32.53
CA PRO A 769 -20.22 5.77 -31.83
C PRO A 769 -21.28 6.06 -30.76
N GLU A 770 -20.84 6.31 -29.52
CA GLU A 770 -21.69 6.76 -28.42
C GLU A 770 -21.26 8.20 -28.03
N ILE A 771 -22.11 9.21 -28.19
CA ILE A 771 -21.75 10.63 -27.99
C ILE A 771 -22.17 11.08 -26.59
N MET A 772 -21.24 11.65 -25.82
CA MET A 772 -21.42 11.99 -24.41
C MET A 772 -21.33 13.49 -24.15
N VAL A 773 -22.37 14.04 -23.53
CA VAL A 773 -22.42 15.44 -23.12
C VAL A 773 -21.82 15.60 -21.69
N PRO A 774 -20.82 16.47 -21.48
CA PRO A 774 -20.25 16.76 -20.16
C PRO A 774 -21.03 17.82 -19.37
N LEU A 775 -20.87 17.81 -18.05
CA LEU A 775 -21.26 18.82 -17.06
C LEU A 775 -22.76 19.17 -16.99
N VAL A 776 -23.61 18.22 -17.37
CA VAL A 776 -25.08 18.34 -17.30
C VAL A 776 -25.56 18.41 -15.84
N GLY A 777 -26.42 19.37 -15.52
CA GLY A 777 -27.12 19.46 -14.23
C GLY A 777 -28.64 19.27 -14.32
N THR A 778 -29.21 19.34 -15.52
CA THR A 778 -30.65 19.35 -15.81
C THR A 778 -30.98 18.53 -17.08
N PRO A 779 -32.19 17.95 -17.19
CA PRO A 779 -32.61 17.28 -18.43
C PRO A 779 -32.79 18.27 -19.60
N GLN A 780 -32.98 19.57 -19.34
CA GLN A 780 -33.11 20.59 -20.39
C GLN A 780 -31.75 20.91 -21.06
N GLU A 781 -30.66 21.00 -20.29
CA GLU A 781 -29.29 21.14 -20.86
C GLU A 781 -28.95 19.97 -21.77
N LEU A 782 -29.26 18.73 -21.33
CA LEU A 782 -29.05 17.55 -22.15
C LEU A 782 -29.96 17.54 -23.39
N GLY A 783 -31.25 17.85 -23.23
CA GLY A 783 -32.23 17.87 -24.33
C GLY A 783 -31.84 18.84 -25.46
N HIS A 784 -31.27 20.01 -25.12
CA HIS A 784 -30.70 20.94 -26.10
C HIS A 784 -29.59 20.29 -26.93
N GLN A 785 -28.59 19.72 -26.26
CA GLN A 785 -27.44 19.10 -26.92
C GLN A 785 -27.84 17.85 -27.72
N VAL A 786 -28.75 17.01 -27.19
CA VAL A 786 -29.29 15.84 -27.89
C VAL A 786 -30.00 16.26 -29.18
N ALA A 787 -30.88 17.27 -29.14
CA ALA A 787 -31.58 17.75 -30.34
C ALA A 787 -30.60 18.21 -31.43
N LEU A 788 -29.58 18.97 -31.04
CA LEU A 788 -28.53 19.47 -31.93
C LEU A 788 -27.70 18.34 -32.56
N ILE A 789 -27.24 17.38 -31.75
CA ILE A 789 -26.47 16.21 -32.21
C ILE A 789 -27.29 15.39 -33.21
N ARG A 790 -28.57 15.13 -32.94
CA ARG A 790 -29.44 14.35 -33.84
C ARG A 790 -29.77 15.09 -35.14
N GLN A 791 -29.88 16.43 -35.11
CA GLN A 791 -30.02 17.25 -36.32
C GLN A 791 -28.77 17.10 -37.23
N ILE A 792 -27.57 17.22 -36.65
CA ILE A 792 -26.32 17.10 -37.41
C ILE A 792 -26.09 15.66 -37.92
N ALA A 793 -26.44 14.64 -37.13
CA ALA A 793 -26.43 13.25 -37.58
C ALA A 793 -27.26 13.05 -38.86
N ASN A 794 -28.52 13.51 -38.86
CA ASN A 794 -29.42 13.39 -40.00
C ASN A 794 -28.90 14.15 -41.24
N ASN A 795 -28.30 15.34 -41.05
CA ASN A 795 -27.69 16.11 -42.13
C ASN A 795 -26.50 15.36 -42.75
N VAL A 796 -25.61 14.78 -41.93
CA VAL A 796 -24.44 14.02 -42.42
C VAL A 796 -24.89 12.73 -43.11
N PHE A 797 -25.83 11.97 -42.55
CA PHE A 797 -26.36 10.75 -43.19
C PHE A 797 -27.04 11.03 -44.54
N THR A 798 -27.79 12.14 -44.64
CA THR A 798 -28.42 12.57 -45.89
C THR A 798 -27.36 12.95 -46.94
N ASN A 799 -26.35 13.73 -46.55
CA ASN A 799 -25.29 14.20 -47.45
C ASN A 799 -24.35 13.09 -47.91
N MET A 800 -24.10 12.08 -47.07
CA MET A 800 -23.22 10.94 -47.39
C MET A 800 -23.97 9.69 -47.89
N GLY A 801 -25.30 9.75 -47.98
CA GLY A 801 -26.14 8.68 -48.52
C GLY A 801 -26.16 7.38 -47.70
N LYS A 802 -25.77 7.44 -46.42
CA LYS A 802 -25.60 6.27 -45.54
C LYS A 802 -25.85 6.62 -44.08
N THR A 803 -26.71 5.83 -43.44
CA THR A 803 -27.00 5.90 -42.00
C THR A 803 -26.19 4.84 -41.25
N ILE A 804 -25.81 5.16 -40.01
CA ILE A 804 -25.25 4.20 -39.03
C ILE A 804 -26.00 4.37 -37.69
N ASP A 805 -26.04 3.31 -36.89
CA ASP A 805 -26.54 3.39 -35.52
C ASP A 805 -25.55 4.15 -34.63
N TYR A 806 -26.07 4.98 -33.72
CA TYR A 806 -25.31 5.76 -32.75
C TYR A 806 -26.16 5.98 -31.51
N LYS A 807 -25.55 6.45 -30.42
CA LYS A 807 -26.29 6.86 -29.21
C LYS A 807 -25.89 8.24 -28.74
N VAL A 808 -26.78 8.90 -28.00
CA VAL A 808 -26.46 10.10 -27.23
C VAL A 808 -26.74 9.87 -25.75
N GLY A 809 -25.78 10.21 -24.91
CA GLY A 809 -25.83 10.05 -23.46
C GLY A 809 -25.14 11.20 -22.74
N THR A 810 -24.98 11.06 -21.43
CA THR A 810 -24.46 12.12 -20.57
C THR A 810 -23.43 11.60 -19.58
N MET A 811 -22.49 12.46 -19.23
CA MET A 811 -21.73 12.30 -18.02
C MET A 811 -22.62 12.62 -16.81
N ILE A 812 -22.51 11.85 -15.73
CA ILE A 812 -23.16 12.11 -14.44
C ILE A 812 -22.06 12.48 -13.45
N GLU A 813 -21.81 13.78 -13.32
CA GLU A 813 -20.73 14.35 -12.50
C GLU A 813 -21.17 15.51 -11.61
N ILE A 814 -22.31 16.15 -11.90
CA ILE A 814 -22.95 17.10 -10.99
C ILE A 814 -23.85 16.33 -10.00
N PRO A 815 -23.76 16.54 -8.67
CA PRO A 815 -24.66 15.91 -7.70
C PRO A 815 -26.16 16.13 -8.00
N ARG A 816 -26.52 17.29 -8.58
CA ARG A 816 -27.89 17.57 -9.06
C ARG A 816 -28.34 16.56 -10.12
N ALA A 817 -27.48 16.16 -11.05
CA ALA A 817 -27.83 15.20 -12.10
C ALA A 817 -28.14 13.82 -11.52
N ALA A 818 -27.41 13.39 -10.48
CA ALA A 818 -27.75 12.17 -9.74
C ALA A 818 -29.11 12.27 -9.03
N LEU A 819 -29.48 13.45 -8.53
CA LEU A 819 -30.74 13.70 -7.82
C LEU A 819 -31.98 13.84 -8.72
N VAL A 820 -31.83 14.06 -10.03
CA VAL A 820 -32.91 14.06 -11.05
C VAL A 820 -32.64 13.10 -12.21
N ALA A 821 -31.89 12.03 -11.93
CA ALA A 821 -31.44 11.07 -12.94
C ALA A 821 -32.57 10.35 -13.69
N ASP A 822 -33.77 10.26 -13.10
CA ASP A 822 -34.98 9.79 -13.76
C ASP A 822 -35.40 10.69 -14.93
N GLU A 823 -35.45 12.02 -14.73
CA GLU A 823 -35.75 12.96 -15.83
C GLU A 823 -34.66 12.98 -16.91
N ILE A 824 -33.39 12.86 -16.50
CA ILE A 824 -32.24 12.90 -17.43
C ILE A 824 -32.20 11.63 -18.30
N ALA A 825 -32.59 10.46 -17.77
CA ALA A 825 -32.67 9.21 -18.52
C ALA A 825 -33.79 9.17 -19.58
N GLU A 826 -34.76 10.09 -19.55
CA GLU A 826 -35.69 10.27 -20.67
C GLU A 826 -34.95 10.70 -21.96
N GLN A 827 -33.91 11.55 -21.82
CA GLN A 827 -33.11 12.04 -22.94
C GLN A 827 -31.85 11.19 -23.21
N ALA A 828 -31.21 10.67 -22.16
CA ALA A 828 -29.97 9.90 -22.25
C ALA A 828 -30.22 8.43 -22.60
N GLU A 829 -29.45 7.89 -23.55
CA GLU A 829 -29.41 6.44 -23.87
C GLU A 829 -28.36 5.68 -23.04
N PHE A 830 -27.42 6.41 -22.43
CA PHE A 830 -26.44 5.89 -21.47
C PHE A 830 -25.99 6.98 -20.48
N PHE A 831 -25.54 6.55 -19.30
CA PHE A 831 -24.81 7.36 -18.33
C PHE A 831 -23.36 6.88 -18.22
N SER A 832 -22.43 7.81 -18.05
CA SER A 832 -21.09 7.51 -17.52
C SER A 832 -20.81 8.40 -16.31
N PHE A 833 -20.49 7.83 -15.15
CA PHE A 833 -20.13 8.64 -13.99
C PHE A 833 -18.75 9.30 -14.19
N GLY A 834 -18.71 10.63 -14.15
CA GLY A 834 -17.49 11.42 -14.04
C GLY A 834 -17.12 11.53 -12.57
N THR A 835 -16.58 10.45 -11.99
CA THR A 835 -16.44 10.36 -10.52
C THR A 835 -15.46 11.34 -9.91
N ASN A 836 -14.51 11.86 -10.68
CA ASN A 836 -13.53 12.82 -10.20
C ASN A 836 -14.24 14.13 -9.79
N ASP A 837 -14.91 14.77 -10.74
CA ASP A 837 -15.75 15.95 -10.53
C ASP A 837 -16.93 15.69 -9.58
N LEU A 838 -17.52 14.49 -9.60
CA LEU A 838 -18.56 14.12 -8.63
C LEU A 838 -18.02 14.09 -7.19
N THR A 839 -16.81 13.55 -6.95
CA THR A 839 -16.14 13.67 -5.64
C THR A 839 -15.89 15.13 -5.32
N GLN A 840 -15.32 15.91 -6.24
CA GLN A 840 -15.01 17.34 -6.00
C GLN A 840 -16.26 18.13 -5.56
N MET A 841 -17.39 17.96 -6.25
CA MET A 841 -18.64 18.65 -5.91
C MET A 841 -19.35 18.08 -4.68
N THR A 842 -19.13 16.80 -4.32
CA THR A 842 -19.77 16.16 -3.16
C THR A 842 -19.03 16.50 -1.86
N PHE A 843 -17.70 16.52 -1.87
CA PHE A 843 -16.87 16.94 -0.73
C PHE A 843 -16.69 18.46 -0.64
N GLY A 844 -16.87 19.20 -1.74
CA GLY A 844 -16.49 20.61 -1.85
C GLY A 844 -14.97 20.80 -1.95
N TYR A 845 -14.25 19.83 -2.53
CA TYR A 845 -12.78 19.83 -2.63
C TYR A 845 -12.35 20.16 -4.06
N SER A 846 -11.45 21.14 -4.20
CA SER A 846 -10.70 21.37 -5.44
C SER A 846 -9.53 20.39 -5.50
N ARG A 847 -9.40 19.62 -6.60
CA ARG A 847 -8.32 18.63 -6.77
C ARG A 847 -6.93 19.26 -6.72
N ASP A 848 -6.79 20.48 -7.22
CA ASP A 848 -5.52 21.21 -7.27
C ASP A 848 -5.14 21.84 -5.91
N ASP A 849 -6.10 21.96 -4.98
CA ASP A 849 -5.90 22.51 -3.64
C ASP A 849 -5.83 21.45 -2.54
N VAL A 850 -6.43 20.27 -2.74
CA VAL A 850 -6.67 19.28 -1.67
C VAL A 850 -5.39 18.80 -0.98
N GLY A 851 -4.27 18.72 -1.70
CA GLY A 851 -2.95 18.38 -1.16
C GLY A 851 -2.45 19.31 -0.04
N LYS A 852 -3.02 20.52 0.10
CA LYS A 852 -2.70 21.48 1.17
C LYS A 852 -3.21 21.05 2.55
N PHE A 853 -4.17 20.11 2.62
CA PHE A 853 -4.75 19.64 3.89
C PHE A 853 -5.01 18.12 3.96
N LEU A 854 -5.14 17.42 2.83
CA LEU A 854 -5.42 15.99 2.80
C LEU A 854 -4.40 15.13 3.58
N PRO A 855 -3.07 15.37 3.51
CA PRO A 855 -2.12 14.63 4.35
C PRO A 855 -2.39 14.78 5.85
N ILE A 856 -2.92 15.94 6.28
CA ILE A 856 -3.31 16.20 7.68
C ILE A 856 -4.59 15.41 8.02
N TYR A 857 -5.56 15.34 7.10
CA TYR A 857 -6.81 14.60 7.30
C TYR A 857 -6.57 13.09 7.39
N LEU A 858 -5.67 12.55 6.57
CA LEU A 858 -5.24 11.15 6.64
C LEU A 858 -4.47 10.87 7.94
N ALA A 859 -3.49 11.73 8.30
CA ALA A 859 -2.72 11.59 9.53
C ALA A 859 -3.55 11.72 10.82
N GLN A 860 -4.67 12.44 10.79
CA GLN A 860 -5.62 12.57 11.89
C GLN A 860 -6.75 11.54 11.85
N GLY A 861 -6.82 10.66 10.84
CA GLY A 861 -7.88 9.67 10.68
C GLY A 861 -9.27 10.26 10.39
N ILE A 862 -9.34 11.52 9.92
CA ILE A 862 -10.57 12.17 9.47
C ILE A 862 -11.05 11.53 8.16
N LEU A 863 -10.11 11.15 7.30
CA LEU A 863 -10.31 10.32 6.11
C LEU A 863 -9.44 9.07 6.24
N GLN A 864 -9.89 7.95 5.68
CA GLN A 864 -9.14 6.68 5.67
C GLN A 864 -8.30 6.52 4.40
N HIS A 865 -8.74 7.12 3.29
CA HIS A 865 -8.15 7.04 1.96
C HIS A 865 -8.31 8.41 1.26
N ASP A 866 -7.57 8.65 0.18
CA ASP A 866 -7.86 9.79 -0.72
C ASP A 866 -9.16 9.50 -1.50
N PRO A 867 -10.22 10.35 -1.40
CA PRO A 867 -11.49 10.14 -2.09
C PRO A 867 -11.43 10.35 -3.62
N PHE A 868 -10.25 10.69 -4.18
CA PHE A 868 -9.96 10.73 -5.62
C PHE A 868 -9.20 9.48 -6.12
N GLU A 869 -8.58 8.71 -5.22
CA GLU A 869 -7.97 7.41 -5.55
C GLU A 869 -8.97 6.26 -5.30
N VAL A 870 -9.61 6.27 -4.13
CA VAL A 870 -10.55 5.25 -3.64
C VAL A 870 -11.92 5.89 -3.49
N LEU A 871 -12.93 5.32 -4.16
CA LEU A 871 -14.28 5.87 -4.16
C LEU A 871 -14.85 5.91 -2.73
N ASP A 872 -15.29 7.08 -2.27
CA ASP A 872 -16.16 7.20 -1.10
C ASP A 872 -17.48 6.46 -1.35
N GLN A 873 -17.58 5.23 -0.85
CA GLN A 873 -18.76 4.37 -1.02
C GLN A 873 -19.98 4.85 -0.20
N ARG A 874 -19.83 5.85 0.70
CA ARG A 874 -20.87 6.26 1.64
C ARG A 874 -21.56 7.57 1.27
N GLY A 875 -20.85 8.54 0.71
CA GLY A 875 -21.40 9.77 0.14
C GLY A 875 -21.51 9.68 -1.39
N VAL A 876 -20.37 9.74 -2.09
CA VAL A 876 -20.31 9.73 -3.58
C VAL A 876 -20.96 8.46 -4.15
N GLY A 877 -20.68 7.29 -3.55
CA GLY A 877 -21.29 6.02 -3.90
C GLY A 877 -22.80 5.97 -3.68
N GLU A 878 -23.37 6.75 -2.75
CA GLU A 878 -24.82 6.82 -2.58
C GLU A 878 -25.46 7.60 -3.74
N LEU A 879 -24.83 8.67 -4.22
CA LEU A 879 -25.26 9.38 -5.44
C LEU A 879 -25.19 8.47 -6.67
N VAL A 880 -24.14 7.64 -6.79
CA VAL A 880 -24.00 6.63 -7.86
C VAL A 880 -25.16 5.63 -7.86
N LYS A 881 -25.56 5.10 -6.69
CA LYS A 881 -26.74 4.21 -6.57
C LYS A 881 -28.03 4.93 -6.95
N ILE A 882 -28.30 6.10 -6.35
CA ILE A 882 -29.53 6.88 -6.59
C ILE A 882 -29.69 7.19 -8.08
N ALA A 883 -28.61 7.60 -8.75
CA ALA A 883 -28.61 7.87 -10.18
C ALA A 883 -28.88 6.62 -11.03
N THR A 884 -28.23 5.49 -10.70
CA THR A 884 -28.39 4.21 -11.42
C THR A 884 -29.81 3.67 -11.27
N GLU A 885 -30.35 3.66 -10.06
CA GLU A 885 -31.71 3.18 -9.76
C GLU A 885 -32.78 4.03 -10.45
N ARG A 886 -32.69 5.37 -10.34
CA ARG A 886 -33.68 6.28 -10.95
C ARG A 886 -33.59 6.30 -12.46
N GLY A 887 -32.37 6.35 -13.02
CA GLY A 887 -32.15 6.32 -14.46
C GLY A 887 -32.71 5.04 -15.08
N ARG A 888 -32.44 3.86 -14.49
CA ARG A 888 -33.01 2.60 -14.97
C ARG A 888 -34.51 2.45 -14.69
N LYS A 889 -35.06 3.11 -13.68
CA LYS A 889 -36.52 3.17 -13.47
C LYS A 889 -37.25 3.93 -14.58
N ALA A 890 -36.65 5.00 -15.10
CA ALA A 890 -37.19 5.73 -16.26
C ALA A 890 -36.92 5.02 -17.59
N ARG A 891 -35.70 4.46 -17.75
CA ARG A 891 -35.27 3.71 -18.94
C ARG A 891 -34.68 2.35 -18.55
N PRO A 892 -35.46 1.25 -18.55
CA PRO A 892 -35.01 -0.07 -18.07
C PRO A 892 -33.79 -0.66 -18.78
N ASN A 893 -33.48 -0.21 -20.00
CA ASN A 893 -32.30 -0.62 -20.78
C ASN A 893 -31.18 0.46 -20.81
N LEU A 894 -31.20 1.41 -19.87
CA LEU A 894 -30.14 2.41 -19.72
C LEU A 894 -28.81 1.73 -19.36
N LYS A 895 -27.84 1.84 -20.26
CA LYS A 895 -26.43 1.57 -19.97
C LYS A 895 -25.94 2.55 -18.89
N VAL A 896 -25.28 2.06 -17.86
CA VAL A 896 -24.66 2.88 -16.82
C VAL A 896 -23.23 2.38 -16.59
N GLY A 897 -22.24 3.23 -16.85
CA GLY A 897 -20.84 2.95 -16.56
C GLY A 897 -20.16 4.08 -15.79
N ILE A 898 -18.85 3.98 -15.65
CA ILE A 898 -17.99 4.96 -14.96
C ILE A 898 -16.71 5.18 -15.76
N CYS A 899 -16.25 6.43 -15.84
CA CYS A 899 -14.94 6.76 -16.38
C CYS A 899 -14.20 7.71 -15.44
N GLY A 900 -13.00 7.30 -15.04
CA GLY A 900 -12.16 8.04 -14.08
C GLY A 900 -11.06 7.15 -13.54
N GLU A 901 -10.39 7.61 -12.47
CA GLU A 901 -9.29 6.85 -11.86
C GLU A 901 -9.82 5.69 -10.98
N HIS A 902 -10.94 5.91 -10.28
CA HIS A 902 -11.71 4.87 -9.60
C HIS A 902 -12.13 3.70 -10.51
N GLY A 903 -12.23 3.91 -11.83
CA GLY A 903 -12.54 2.87 -12.80
C GLY A 903 -11.47 1.79 -12.93
N GLY A 904 -10.27 2.02 -12.40
CA GLY A 904 -9.17 1.06 -12.32
C GLY A 904 -8.69 0.75 -10.89
N GLU A 905 -9.41 1.19 -9.87
CA GLU A 905 -9.10 0.91 -8.45
C GLU A 905 -9.93 -0.31 -7.98
N PRO A 906 -9.30 -1.41 -7.49
CA PRO A 906 -10.00 -2.66 -7.22
C PRO A 906 -11.22 -2.58 -6.30
N SER A 907 -11.15 -1.82 -5.20
CA SER A 907 -12.25 -1.69 -4.24
C SER A 907 -13.43 -0.91 -4.83
N SER A 908 -13.13 0.10 -5.64
CA SER A 908 -14.09 0.91 -6.39
C SER A 908 -14.75 0.09 -7.51
N VAL A 909 -13.99 -0.69 -8.28
CA VAL A 909 -14.53 -1.65 -9.27
C VAL A 909 -15.44 -2.67 -8.58
N ALA A 910 -15.05 -3.20 -7.42
CA ALA A 910 -15.88 -4.09 -6.62
C ALA A 910 -17.15 -3.41 -6.08
N PHE A 911 -17.13 -2.10 -5.80
CA PHE A 911 -18.33 -1.33 -5.48
C PHE A 911 -19.23 -1.17 -6.72
N PHE A 912 -18.68 -0.80 -7.88
CA PHE A 912 -19.46 -0.59 -9.11
C PHE A 912 -20.16 -1.87 -9.59
N ALA A 913 -19.52 -3.03 -9.43
CA ALA A 913 -20.16 -4.34 -9.66
C ALA A 913 -21.38 -4.56 -8.76
N LYS A 914 -21.24 -4.26 -7.45
CA LYS A 914 -22.33 -4.40 -6.46
C LYS A 914 -23.44 -3.36 -6.63
N ALA A 915 -23.12 -2.18 -7.15
CA ALA A 915 -24.08 -1.17 -7.57
C ALA A 915 -24.75 -1.49 -8.93
N GLY A 916 -24.33 -2.56 -9.60
CA GLY A 916 -24.95 -3.09 -10.81
C GLY A 916 -24.67 -2.27 -12.08
N LEU A 917 -23.54 -1.56 -12.16
CA LEU A 917 -23.12 -0.89 -13.41
C LEU A 917 -22.86 -1.95 -14.51
N ASP A 918 -22.94 -1.52 -15.77
CA ASP A 918 -22.68 -2.37 -16.95
C ASP A 918 -21.18 -2.44 -17.30
N TYR A 919 -20.43 -1.36 -17.02
CA TYR A 919 -19.00 -1.29 -17.33
C TYR A 919 -18.22 -0.33 -16.42
N VAL A 920 -16.91 -0.56 -16.34
CA VAL A 920 -15.91 0.39 -15.81
C VAL A 920 -14.95 0.82 -16.93
N SER A 921 -14.41 2.05 -16.85
CA SER A 921 -13.52 2.61 -17.86
C SER A 921 -12.31 3.30 -17.24
N CYS A 922 -11.12 2.80 -17.53
CA CYS A 922 -9.84 3.19 -16.91
C CYS A 922 -8.75 3.47 -17.96
N SER A 923 -7.58 3.98 -17.55
CA SER A 923 -6.45 4.14 -18.48
C SER A 923 -6.00 2.80 -19.10
N PRO A 924 -5.38 2.78 -20.30
CA PRO A 924 -5.06 1.56 -21.04
C PRO A 924 -4.30 0.50 -20.24
N PHE A 925 -3.39 0.92 -19.37
CA PHE A 925 -2.59 0.01 -18.54
C PHE A 925 -3.35 -0.50 -17.30
N ARG A 926 -4.38 0.20 -16.80
CA ARG A 926 -5.21 -0.31 -15.68
C ARG A 926 -6.29 -1.31 -16.13
N VAL A 927 -6.47 -1.53 -17.44
CA VAL A 927 -7.49 -2.46 -18.00
C VAL A 927 -7.35 -3.90 -17.45
N PRO A 928 -6.16 -4.52 -17.35
CA PRO A 928 -6.03 -5.86 -16.77
C PRO A 928 -6.39 -5.88 -15.27
N ILE A 929 -6.01 -4.84 -14.52
CA ILE A 929 -6.32 -4.67 -13.09
C ILE A 929 -7.84 -4.55 -12.89
N ALA A 930 -8.52 -3.77 -13.72
CA ALA A 930 -9.97 -3.62 -13.70
C ALA A 930 -10.69 -4.94 -14.08
N ARG A 931 -10.18 -5.69 -15.07
CA ARG A 931 -10.69 -7.03 -15.42
C ARG A 931 -10.59 -7.99 -14.23
N LEU A 932 -9.42 -8.05 -13.59
CA LEU A 932 -9.16 -8.90 -12.42
C LEU A 932 -10.07 -8.54 -11.22
N ALA A 933 -10.18 -7.27 -10.87
CA ALA A 933 -11.06 -6.82 -9.79
C ALA A 933 -12.55 -7.10 -10.07
N ALA A 934 -12.98 -6.97 -11.34
CA ALA A 934 -14.33 -7.29 -11.79
C ALA A 934 -14.68 -8.78 -11.73
N ALA A 935 -13.68 -9.67 -11.74
CA ALA A 935 -13.85 -11.10 -11.48
C ALA A 935 -13.81 -11.42 -9.98
N GLN A 936 -12.81 -10.88 -9.26
CA GLN A 936 -12.57 -11.14 -7.83
C GLN A 936 -13.76 -10.81 -6.92
N VAL A 937 -14.60 -9.84 -7.30
CA VAL A 937 -15.81 -9.47 -6.55
C VAL A 937 -16.94 -10.51 -6.62
N LEU A 938 -16.86 -11.48 -7.54
CA LEU A 938 -17.92 -12.48 -7.81
C LEU A 938 -17.59 -13.89 -7.31
N VAL A 939 -16.39 -14.14 -6.79
CA VAL A 939 -15.89 -15.48 -6.39
C VAL A 939 -15.70 -15.64 -4.89
#